data_AF-A0A7H8L7W8-F1
#
_entry.id   AF-A0A7H8L7W8-F1
#
_cell.length_a   1.000
_cell.length_b   1.000
_cell.length_c   1.000
_cell.angle_alpha   90.00
_cell.angle_beta   90.00
_cell.angle_gamma   90.00
#
_symmetry.space_group_name_H-M   'P 1'
#
loop_
_entity.id
_entity.type
_entity.pdbx_description
1 polymer ?
#
loop_
_entity_poly.entity_id
_entity_poly.type
_entity_poly.pdbx_seq_one_letter_code
_entity_poly.pdbx_strand_id
1 'polypeptide(L)'
;MGALLGSGPRRAVPLPEPAERERLRVRYGLGKAETAQALGVSTGTLTAWEQGRRDPQGEGRAAYARLLEGIAAQLGPEEQPSAGPEFAPEAQEQAQAQAPAEVEAASAAVEAVAPPQQAVMLDQHPDGSLVMADAAPCVQCGQPSVYRAQGRPMHLGGFCRPPMPTAAAAPAPVAAPVLAPAPVLAPAPVLAPAPAVTPVPAPAVAQALVSGRPSASARRAGPAGGRARGPAEAEDWEQAAAARFPAGPLAVVEVAADGLGLVAYGADGVELPGERPAGRGLAGLLEWALAVRLGSPRLHRYGKDGDPLVVLTDTAAAELGLPPAGRDEKTQYVARLGRLPDTHKQVKALARDGWQLTRRGFGPWARIYREPEAGRRQCVQLCVLPWGALDGGGWKVPDGLAAPELARLLGTYARRVHTPRGSTAVSGLELVTALRPPTRPVRTGSGWTSGPVEGSRARAFDAAPPEVPDEHPLAAEREDDAVLVTEAWDWHRPLTAREEAAPFAVGLDVNMAFLAAAGRLNVPLSEPVHELDPVFDKKTPGSWRADLSGLVLDPLLPNPFTADGSAPTGPAWYSTAKLAYAVELGAEVRPSEGWLRHESGPYLDPWHKRLRQAYVDTMAALGVPLDLADRDPAAFLAAMAALGEGDPAELAVLGAVKQTAKGTIGKFRERPRGLGYRPGQRWAALDRPTWDPLVRALVIDTATVNLHRKLARLHAELGTPPLAVLSDCAVFAAPGPSAPDVLRRPDGGLSTALRLGVSPGHVKFEGSRPIAEIRELLADGANPARHIKTGGLVSADE
;
A
#
# COMPACT_ATOMS: atom_id res chain seq x y z
N MET A 1 46.02 6.94 20.90
CA MET A 1 45.10 5.98 20.26
C MET A 1 43.99 6.65 19.46
N GLY A 2 43.31 7.70 19.95
CA GLY A 2 42.23 8.39 19.22
C GLY A 2 42.63 8.99 17.86
N ALA A 3 43.81 9.59 17.74
CA ALA A 3 44.31 10.11 16.46
C ALA A 3 44.73 9.02 15.46
N LEU A 4 44.95 7.78 15.91
CA LEU A 4 45.33 6.64 15.07
C LEU A 4 44.11 5.86 14.54
N LEU A 5 42.91 6.07 15.09
CA LEU A 5 41.67 5.34 14.76
C LEU A 5 40.69 6.13 13.87
N GLY A 6 40.95 7.41 13.58
CA GLY A 6 40.06 8.28 12.79
C GLY A 6 40.36 8.32 11.28
N SER A 7 41.45 7.72 10.84
CA SER A 7 41.74 7.49 9.43
C SER A 7 41.27 6.09 9.04
N GLY A 8 40.55 5.98 7.92
CA GLY A 8 40.02 4.74 7.36
C GLY A 8 41.08 3.63 7.16
N PRO A 9 40.69 2.49 6.56
CA PRO A 9 41.42 1.21 6.68
C PRO A 9 42.94 1.36 6.58
N ARG A 10 43.66 0.93 7.64
CA ARG A 10 45.11 1.13 7.86
C ARG A 10 46.02 0.34 6.91
N ARG A 11 45.47 -0.36 5.92
CA ARG A 11 46.17 -0.86 4.74
C ARG A 11 45.58 -0.13 3.55
N ALA A 12 46.39 0.66 2.85
CA ALA A 12 45.97 1.23 1.57
C ALA A 12 45.55 0.08 0.66
N VAL A 13 44.26 0.00 0.35
CA VAL A 13 43.77 -0.99 -0.62
C VAL A 13 44.56 -0.75 -1.92
N PRO A 14 45.26 -1.77 -2.46
CA PRO A 14 46.04 -1.59 -3.67
C PRO A 14 45.07 -1.17 -4.77
N LEU A 15 45.39 -0.07 -5.43
CA LEU A 15 44.67 0.36 -6.62
C LEU A 15 45.54 0.02 -7.82
N PRO A 16 44.93 -0.37 -8.95
CA PRO A 16 45.66 -0.46 -10.21
C PRO A 16 46.35 0.87 -10.55
N GLU A 17 47.35 0.84 -11.43
CA GLU A 17 48.00 2.06 -11.93
C GLU A 17 46.96 3.03 -12.53
N PRO A 18 47.13 4.37 -12.45
CA PRO A 18 46.09 5.32 -12.84
C PRO A 18 45.52 5.09 -14.25
N ALA A 19 46.38 4.78 -15.22
CA ALA A 19 45.98 4.43 -16.59
C ALA A 19 45.10 3.16 -16.65
N GLU A 20 45.34 2.20 -15.76
CA GLU A 20 44.56 0.97 -15.65
C GLU A 20 43.16 1.21 -15.09
N ARG A 21 43.03 2.19 -14.19
CA ARG A 21 41.73 2.58 -13.61
C ARG A 21 40.79 3.13 -14.70
N GLU A 22 41.31 4.02 -15.54
CA GLU A 22 40.57 4.56 -16.70
C GLU A 22 40.28 3.47 -17.73
N ARG A 23 41.25 2.60 -18.03
CA ARG A 23 41.07 1.49 -18.98
C ARG A 23 39.96 0.54 -18.55
N LEU A 24 39.95 0.10 -17.29
CA LEU A 24 38.91 -0.79 -16.75
C LEU A 24 37.54 -0.13 -16.82
N ARG A 25 37.42 1.14 -16.39
CA ARG A 25 36.15 1.88 -16.44
C ARG A 25 35.63 2.02 -17.87
N VAL A 26 36.49 2.42 -18.82
CA VAL A 26 36.11 2.61 -20.23
C VAL A 26 35.75 1.29 -20.89
N ARG A 27 36.52 0.22 -20.64
CA ARG A 27 36.26 -1.11 -21.20
C ARG A 27 34.94 -1.71 -20.73
N TYR A 28 34.52 -1.39 -19.50
CA TYR A 28 33.23 -1.77 -18.95
C TYR A 28 32.06 -0.88 -19.46
N GLY A 29 32.35 0.21 -20.17
CA GLY A 29 31.33 1.13 -20.68
C GLY A 29 30.83 2.18 -19.68
N LEU A 30 31.53 2.40 -18.56
CA LEU A 30 31.13 3.39 -17.54
C LEU A 30 31.64 4.80 -17.86
N GLY A 31 30.73 5.78 -17.84
CA GLY A 31 31.07 7.20 -17.99
C GLY A 31 31.77 7.78 -16.74
N LYS A 32 32.60 8.81 -16.92
CA LYS A 32 33.23 9.53 -15.79
C LYS A 32 32.18 10.19 -14.87
N ALA A 33 31.10 10.74 -15.42
CA ALA A 33 30.02 11.37 -14.66
C ALA A 33 29.28 10.36 -13.78
N GLU A 34 28.91 9.23 -14.37
CA GLU A 34 28.24 8.12 -13.70
C GLU A 34 29.11 7.51 -12.59
N THR A 35 30.39 7.27 -12.90
CA THR A 35 31.35 6.73 -11.91
C THR A 35 31.58 7.70 -10.75
N ALA A 36 31.69 9.00 -11.03
CA ALA A 36 31.87 10.02 -10.01
C ALA A 36 30.62 10.13 -9.11
N GLN A 37 29.42 10.07 -9.69
CA GLN A 37 28.15 10.04 -8.96
C GLN A 37 28.03 8.81 -8.07
N ALA A 38 28.38 7.62 -8.57
CA ALA A 38 28.36 6.38 -7.80
C ALA A 38 29.33 6.39 -6.61
N LEU A 39 30.48 7.07 -6.76
CA LEU A 39 31.49 7.22 -5.72
C LEU A 39 31.27 8.45 -4.80
N GLY A 40 30.26 9.27 -5.07
CA GLY A 40 29.96 10.48 -4.30
C GLY A 40 31.04 11.58 -4.41
N VAL A 41 31.76 11.65 -5.54
CA VAL A 41 32.82 12.64 -5.81
C VAL A 41 32.54 13.45 -7.07
N SER A 42 33.27 14.55 -7.30
CA SER A 42 33.16 15.31 -8.55
C SER A 42 33.90 14.62 -9.71
N THR A 43 33.46 14.85 -10.94
CA THR A 43 34.12 14.36 -12.16
C THR A 43 35.57 14.82 -12.26
N GLY A 44 35.88 16.04 -11.81
CA GLY A 44 37.24 16.56 -11.71
C GLY A 44 38.10 15.80 -10.70
N THR A 45 37.51 15.35 -9.59
CA THR A 45 38.20 14.53 -8.59
C THR A 45 38.53 13.14 -9.14
N LEU A 46 37.58 12.49 -9.80
CA LEU A 46 37.80 11.19 -10.46
C LEU A 46 38.87 11.30 -11.55
N THR A 47 38.85 12.38 -12.35
CA THR A 47 39.86 12.63 -13.39
C THR A 47 41.26 12.79 -12.78
N ALA A 48 41.38 13.44 -11.61
CA ALA A 48 42.66 13.55 -10.91
C ALA A 48 43.16 12.20 -10.39
N TRP A 49 42.27 11.27 -10.03
CA TRP A 49 42.60 9.90 -9.59
C TRP A 49 43.05 8.99 -10.73
N GLU A 50 42.42 9.10 -11.90
CA GLU A 50 42.75 8.32 -13.09
C GLU A 50 44.01 8.83 -13.80
N GLN A 51 44.37 10.10 -13.61
CA GLN A 51 45.60 10.68 -14.17
C GLN A 51 46.77 10.68 -13.18
N GLY A 52 46.61 10.07 -11.99
CA GLY A 52 47.65 9.99 -10.96
C GLY A 52 48.03 11.33 -10.32
N ARG A 53 47.32 12.43 -10.63
CA ARG A 53 47.58 13.77 -10.08
C ARG A 53 47.19 13.88 -8.61
N ARG A 54 46.25 13.04 -8.15
CA ARG A 54 45.84 12.93 -6.75
C ARG A 54 45.40 11.51 -6.51
N ASP A 55 45.82 10.91 -5.40
CA ASP A 55 45.42 9.54 -5.07
C ASP A 55 44.25 9.53 -4.06
N PRO A 56 43.21 8.70 -4.24
CA PRO A 56 42.07 8.62 -3.33
C PRO A 56 42.52 8.15 -1.94
N GLN A 57 41.85 8.66 -0.91
CA GLN A 57 42.17 8.40 0.50
C GLN A 57 40.94 7.85 1.24
N GLY A 58 41.17 7.11 2.33
CA GLY A 58 40.11 6.66 3.25
C GLY A 58 39.02 5.83 2.58
N GLU A 59 37.76 6.12 2.91
CA GLU A 59 36.59 5.38 2.40
C GLU A 59 36.44 5.50 0.86
N GLY A 60 36.79 6.65 0.28
CA GLY A 60 36.74 6.85 -1.17
C GLY A 60 37.72 5.94 -1.93
N ARG A 61 38.89 5.64 -1.35
CA ARG A 61 39.85 4.67 -1.91
C ARG A 61 39.28 3.26 -1.90
N ALA A 62 38.66 2.86 -0.79
CA ALA A 62 38.10 1.52 -0.64
C ALA A 62 36.89 1.31 -1.56
N ALA A 63 36.02 2.31 -1.71
CA ALA A 63 34.90 2.27 -2.64
C ALA A 63 35.37 2.19 -4.10
N TYR A 64 36.37 2.98 -4.48
CA TYR A 64 36.90 2.96 -5.84
C TYR A 64 37.63 1.67 -6.16
N ALA A 65 38.38 1.10 -5.20
CA ALA A 65 39.03 -0.20 -5.37
C ALA A 65 38.01 -1.33 -5.61
N ARG A 66 36.94 -1.40 -4.80
CA ARG A 66 35.88 -2.41 -4.99
C ARG A 66 35.18 -2.29 -6.34
N LEU A 67 34.97 -1.06 -6.80
CA LEU A 67 34.38 -0.81 -8.12
C LEU A 67 35.29 -1.38 -9.23
N LEU A 68 36.59 -1.05 -9.19
CA LEU A 68 37.55 -1.54 -10.19
C LEU A 68 37.75 -3.06 -10.13
N GLU A 69 37.71 -3.65 -8.93
CA GLU A 69 37.79 -5.10 -8.73
C GLU A 69 36.56 -5.83 -9.29
N GLY A 70 35.35 -5.30 -9.04
CA GLY A 70 34.12 -5.83 -9.62
C GLY A 70 34.10 -5.71 -11.15
N ILE A 71 34.58 -4.59 -11.68
CA ILE A 71 34.74 -4.39 -13.12
C ILE A 71 35.74 -5.39 -13.71
N ALA A 72 36.90 -5.56 -13.09
CA ALA A 72 37.91 -6.51 -13.55
C ALA A 72 37.41 -7.95 -13.51
N ALA A 73 36.66 -8.34 -12.47
CA ALA A 73 36.07 -9.66 -12.36
C ALA A 73 35.04 -9.95 -13.47
N GLN A 74 34.26 -8.96 -13.88
CA GLN A 74 33.29 -9.12 -14.97
C GLN A 74 33.92 -9.10 -16.37
N LEU A 75 35.03 -8.36 -16.55
CA LEU A 75 35.73 -8.29 -17.84
C LEU A 75 36.64 -9.51 -18.11
N GLY A 76 36.92 -10.34 -17.10
CA GLY A 76 37.81 -11.51 -17.20
C GLY A 76 39.31 -11.17 -17.36
N PRO A 77 40.21 -12.14 -17.11
CA PRO A 77 41.64 -11.98 -17.38
C PRO A 77 41.95 -12.11 -18.87
N GLU A 78 42.76 -11.19 -19.41
CA GLU A 78 43.32 -11.30 -20.76
C GLU A 78 44.86 -11.19 -20.67
N GLU A 79 45.55 -12.05 -21.41
CA GLU A 79 46.99 -12.31 -21.36
C GLU A 79 47.83 -11.03 -21.47
N GLN A 80 48.79 -10.88 -20.54
CA GLN A 80 49.91 -9.97 -20.73
C GLN A 80 50.70 -10.42 -21.97
N PRO A 81 50.99 -9.54 -22.94
CA PRO A 81 51.94 -9.88 -23.98
C PRO A 81 53.31 -10.09 -23.33
N SER A 82 53.85 -11.29 -23.51
CA SER A 82 55.17 -11.67 -23.02
C SER A 82 56.23 -10.71 -23.55
N ALA A 83 57.11 -10.26 -22.65
CA ALA A 83 58.39 -9.66 -23.01
C ALA A 83 59.09 -10.53 -24.07
N GLY A 84 59.44 -9.94 -25.21
CA GLY A 84 60.18 -10.63 -26.27
C GLY A 84 61.63 -10.92 -25.87
N PRO A 85 62.36 -11.77 -26.63
CA PRO A 85 63.81 -11.82 -26.55
C PRO A 85 64.45 -10.77 -27.46
N GLU A 86 65.56 -10.24 -26.99
CA GLU A 86 66.47 -9.26 -27.62
C GLU A 86 66.87 -9.62 -29.06
N PHE A 87 67.02 -8.61 -29.93
CA PHE A 87 68.22 -8.36 -30.75
C PHE A 87 68.20 -6.91 -31.27
N ALA A 88 69.39 -6.29 -31.34
CA ALA A 88 69.64 -4.87 -31.58
C ALA A 88 69.87 -4.53 -33.09
N PRO A 89 70.37 -3.33 -33.49
CA PRO A 89 69.61 -2.34 -34.27
C PRO A 89 70.19 -2.03 -35.67
N GLU A 90 69.46 -1.26 -36.50
CA GLU A 90 69.91 -0.41 -37.65
C GLU A 90 68.67 -0.17 -38.57
N ALA A 91 68.54 0.82 -39.44
CA ALA A 91 68.99 2.21 -39.58
C ALA A 91 68.11 2.80 -40.72
N GLN A 92 67.87 4.12 -40.70
CA GLN A 92 67.70 5.03 -41.86
C GLN A 92 66.46 4.85 -42.80
N GLU A 93 65.86 5.83 -43.49
CA GLU A 93 66.01 7.28 -43.65
C GLU A 93 64.97 7.74 -44.72
N GLN A 94 64.31 8.89 -44.51
CA GLN A 94 63.88 10.00 -45.43
C GLN A 94 63.39 9.69 -46.89
N ALA A 95 62.67 10.51 -47.66
CA ALA A 95 62.21 11.91 -47.75
C ALA A 95 61.16 11.92 -48.92
N GLN A 96 60.01 12.60 -48.84
CA GLN A 96 59.70 14.01 -49.22
C GLN A 96 59.80 14.45 -50.70
N ALA A 97 58.79 15.26 -51.07
CA ALA A 97 58.70 16.31 -52.12
C ALA A 97 58.35 15.88 -53.57
N GLN A 98 57.55 16.57 -54.40
CA GLN A 98 56.79 17.85 -54.34
C GLN A 98 55.87 17.95 -55.60
N ALA A 99 54.79 18.75 -55.52
CA ALA A 99 53.86 19.14 -56.61
C ALA A 99 54.40 20.32 -57.46
N PRO A 100 53.71 20.90 -58.49
CA PRO A 100 52.49 21.73 -58.29
C PRO A 100 51.43 21.82 -59.44
N ALA A 101 50.19 22.21 -59.04
CA ALA A 101 49.18 23.15 -59.62
C ALA A 101 48.71 23.02 -61.10
N GLU A 102 47.45 23.26 -61.52
CA GLU A 102 46.20 23.84 -60.97
C GLU A 102 45.10 23.69 -62.07
N VAL A 103 43.83 23.40 -61.74
CA VAL A 103 42.61 24.11 -62.23
C VAL A 103 41.41 23.79 -61.29
N GLU A 104 40.93 24.84 -60.62
CA GLU A 104 39.56 25.22 -60.18
C GLU A 104 38.47 24.13 -60.02
N ALA A 105 37.66 24.07 -58.94
CA ALA A 105 37.10 25.17 -58.16
C ALA A 105 36.98 24.85 -56.64
N ALA A 106 37.22 25.91 -55.87
CA ALA A 106 37.26 26.06 -54.41
C ALA A 106 35.97 25.63 -53.68
N SER A 107 35.97 25.25 -52.39
CA SER A 107 36.76 25.74 -51.25
C SER A 107 36.83 24.68 -50.13
N ALA A 108 37.96 24.64 -49.41
CA ALA A 108 38.40 23.58 -48.50
C ALA A 108 38.21 23.90 -47.00
N ALA A 109 38.08 22.81 -46.22
CA ALA A 109 38.69 22.49 -44.90
C ALA A 109 38.95 23.58 -43.83
N VAL A 110 38.62 23.26 -42.56
CA VAL A 110 39.53 22.88 -41.43
C VAL A 110 38.75 23.00 -40.10
N GLU A 111 39.05 22.07 -39.17
CA GLU A 111 38.79 22.07 -37.71
C GLU A 111 37.35 22.17 -37.16
N ALA A 112 36.93 21.11 -36.45
CA ALA A 112 36.50 21.23 -35.06
C ALA A 112 36.34 19.84 -34.42
N VAL A 113 37.12 19.59 -33.37
CA VAL A 113 36.76 18.64 -32.31
C VAL A 113 35.38 19.04 -31.79
N ALA A 114 34.37 18.22 -32.01
CA ALA A 114 33.01 18.46 -31.53
C ALA A 114 32.79 17.85 -30.12
N PRO A 115 31.91 18.46 -29.30
CA PRO A 115 32.04 18.52 -27.83
C PRO A 115 31.38 17.31 -27.11
N PRO A 116 31.45 17.22 -25.76
CA PRO A 116 30.83 16.13 -25.03
C PRO A 116 29.31 16.09 -25.29
N GLN A 117 28.80 14.89 -25.55
CA GLN A 117 27.41 14.62 -25.89
C GLN A 117 26.46 15.28 -24.86
N GLN A 118 25.85 16.39 -25.28
CA GLN A 118 24.62 16.90 -24.71
C GLN A 118 23.52 15.85 -24.88
N ALA A 119 22.59 15.80 -23.93
CA ALA A 119 21.35 15.03 -24.07
C ALA A 119 20.71 15.36 -25.42
N VAL A 120 20.62 14.36 -26.30
CA VAL A 120 20.04 14.53 -27.64
C VAL A 120 18.54 14.77 -27.47
N MET A 121 18.13 16.02 -27.68
CA MET A 121 16.72 16.42 -27.67
C MET A 121 16.06 15.99 -28.98
N LEU A 122 14.83 15.48 -28.90
CA LEU A 122 14.00 15.21 -30.08
C LEU A 122 13.63 16.52 -30.77
N ASP A 123 13.46 16.46 -32.09
CA ASP A 123 13.04 17.59 -32.91
C ASP A 123 11.63 18.02 -32.50
N GLN A 124 11.42 19.32 -32.36
CA GLN A 124 10.14 19.92 -31.99
C GLN A 124 9.70 20.94 -33.04
N HIS A 125 8.39 21.04 -33.26
CA HIS A 125 7.77 22.15 -33.96
C HIS A 125 7.83 23.43 -33.09
N PRO A 126 7.63 24.62 -33.69
CA PRO A 126 7.68 25.89 -32.95
C PRO A 126 6.69 26.02 -31.78
N ASP A 127 5.65 25.19 -31.75
CA ASP A 127 4.65 25.10 -30.67
C ASP A 127 5.05 24.13 -29.54
N GLY A 128 6.21 23.49 -29.64
CA GLY A 128 6.73 22.52 -28.67
C GLY A 128 6.23 21.08 -28.87
N SER A 129 5.41 20.81 -29.89
CA SER A 129 5.04 19.44 -30.24
C SER A 129 6.21 18.69 -30.90
N LEU A 130 6.30 17.38 -30.70
CA LEU A 130 7.40 16.57 -31.24
C LEU A 130 7.21 16.32 -32.73
N VAL A 131 8.28 16.46 -33.51
CA VAL A 131 8.28 16.12 -34.93
C VAL A 131 8.18 14.60 -35.09
N MET A 132 7.10 14.16 -35.74
CA MET A 132 6.84 12.77 -36.08
C MET A 132 6.89 12.57 -37.60
N ALA A 133 7.42 11.43 -38.04
CA ALA A 133 7.46 11.00 -39.44
C ALA A 133 7.23 9.49 -39.53
N ASP A 134 7.15 8.94 -40.75
CA ASP A 134 6.94 7.50 -40.96
C ASP A 134 7.94 6.65 -40.17
N ALA A 135 7.46 5.52 -39.68
CA ALA A 135 8.23 4.63 -38.83
C ALA A 135 9.47 4.12 -39.58
N ALA A 136 10.65 4.51 -39.10
CA ALA A 136 11.93 4.15 -39.68
C ALA A 136 12.85 3.55 -38.60
N PRO A 137 13.81 2.67 -38.95
CA PRO A 137 14.65 1.98 -37.98
C PRO A 137 15.42 2.98 -37.11
N CYS A 138 15.26 2.87 -35.79
CA CYS A 138 15.96 3.70 -34.84
C CYS A 138 17.48 3.51 -34.96
N VAL A 139 18.22 4.61 -35.00
CA VAL A 139 19.69 4.59 -35.14
C VAL A 139 20.42 3.96 -33.94
N GLN A 140 19.74 3.69 -32.83
CA GLN A 140 20.30 3.08 -31.63
C GLN A 140 19.90 1.61 -31.42
N CYS A 141 18.65 1.21 -31.72
CA CYS A 141 18.16 -0.15 -31.46
C CYS A 141 17.60 -0.88 -32.69
N GLY A 142 17.50 -0.22 -33.85
CA GLY A 142 16.96 -0.79 -35.09
C GLY A 142 15.45 -1.00 -35.12
N GLN A 143 14.73 -0.78 -34.01
CA GLN A 143 13.26 -0.88 -33.97
C GLN A 143 12.59 0.33 -34.65
N PRO A 144 11.38 0.18 -35.22
CA PRO A 144 10.69 1.28 -35.88
C PRO A 144 10.41 2.44 -34.92
N SER A 145 10.87 3.64 -35.25
CA SER A 145 10.55 4.87 -34.53
C SER A 145 9.95 5.92 -35.47
N VAL A 146 8.90 6.56 -34.98
CA VAL A 146 8.23 7.70 -35.61
C VAL A 146 8.85 9.04 -35.19
N TYR A 147 9.64 9.09 -34.11
CA TYR A 147 10.25 10.34 -33.63
C TYR A 147 11.59 10.61 -34.29
N ARG A 148 11.98 11.88 -34.35
CA ARG A 148 13.25 12.33 -34.91
C ARG A 148 14.06 13.10 -33.87
N ALA A 149 15.37 12.89 -33.90
CA ALA A 149 16.35 13.77 -33.28
C ALA A 149 17.38 14.15 -34.34
N GLN A 150 17.50 15.44 -34.62
CA GLN A 150 18.34 15.98 -35.69
C GLN A 150 18.05 15.30 -37.04
N GLY A 151 16.77 15.06 -37.33
CA GLY A 151 16.30 14.39 -38.56
C GLY A 151 16.50 12.87 -38.60
N ARG A 152 17.04 12.24 -37.55
CA ARG A 152 17.33 10.79 -37.51
C ARG A 152 16.32 10.03 -36.64
N PRO A 153 15.87 8.81 -37.01
CA PRO A 153 14.91 8.05 -36.21
C PRO A 153 15.46 7.66 -34.84
N MET A 154 14.80 8.05 -33.75
CA MET A 154 15.25 7.80 -32.36
C MET A 154 14.07 7.66 -31.39
N HIS A 155 14.20 6.91 -30.29
CA HIS A 155 13.17 6.82 -29.24
C HIS A 155 13.32 7.94 -28.19
N LEU A 156 12.20 8.34 -27.59
CA LEU A 156 12.17 9.33 -26.52
C LEU A 156 13.00 8.87 -25.31
N GLY A 157 13.80 9.76 -24.71
CA GLY A 157 14.51 9.51 -23.46
C GLY A 157 15.57 8.39 -23.46
N GLY A 158 16.01 7.89 -24.64
CA GLY A 158 16.95 6.77 -24.70
C GLY A 158 16.34 5.42 -24.30
N PHE A 159 15.01 5.27 -24.31
CA PHE A 159 14.28 4.02 -24.02
C PHE A 159 14.42 2.97 -25.14
N CYS A 160 15.64 2.76 -25.63
CA CYS A 160 15.97 1.66 -26.52
C CYS A 160 15.83 0.34 -25.76
N ARG A 161 14.78 -0.43 -26.06
CA ARG A 161 14.69 -1.82 -25.59
C ARG A 161 15.69 -2.68 -26.37
N PRO A 162 16.41 -3.61 -25.72
CA PRO A 162 17.19 -4.60 -26.45
C PRO A 162 16.26 -5.41 -27.36
N PRO A 163 16.72 -5.83 -28.55
CA PRO A 163 15.94 -6.74 -29.38
C PRO A 163 15.63 -8.01 -28.58
N MET A 164 14.36 -8.42 -28.54
CA MET A 164 14.01 -9.76 -28.06
C MET A 164 14.82 -10.78 -28.89
N PRO A 165 15.37 -11.84 -28.28
CA PRO A 165 15.98 -12.91 -29.06
C PRO A 165 14.93 -13.41 -30.05
N THR A 166 15.23 -13.22 -31.33
CA THR A 166 14.47 -13.82 -32.41
C THR A 166 14.40 -15.31 -32.12
N ALA A 167 13.18 -15.82 -31.93
CA ALA A 167 12.95 -17.26 -31.93
C ALA A 167 13.62 -17.81 -33.18
N ALA A 168 14.66 -18.63 -32.98
CA ALA A 168 15.27 -19.38 -34.05
C ALA A 168 14.14 -20.04 -34.84
N ALA A 169 14.12 -19.82 -36.15
CA ALA A 169 13.16 -20.41 -37.05
C ALA A 169 13.04 -21.90 -36.72
N ALA A 170 11.84 -22.30 -36.28
CA ALA A 170 11.54 -23.70 -36.06
C ALA A 170 11.85 -24.46 -37.37
N PRO A 171 12.58 -25.58 -37.31
CA PRO A 171 12.73 -26.42 -38.49
C PRO A 171 11.34 -26.84 -38.95
N ALA A 172 11.11 -26.80 -40.27
CA ALA A 172 9.86 -27.22 -40.89
C ALA A 172 9.40 -28.58 -40.34
N PRO A 173 8.09 -28.80 -40.12
CA PRO A 173 7.59 -30.02 -39.54
C PRO A 173 7.92 -31.21 -40.45
N VAL A 174 8.76 -32.11 -39.95
CA VAL A 174 8.89 -33.45 -40.52
C VAL A 174 7.58 -34.16 -40.24
N ALA A 175 6.90 -34.58 -41.31
CA ALA A 175 5.65 -35.34 -41.24
C ALA A 175 5.82 -36.57 -40.33
N ALA A 176 5.08 -36.61 -39.24
CA ALA A 176 4.93 -37.81 -38.44
C ALA A 176 4.15 -38.87 -39.26
N PRO A 177 4.55 -40.15 -39.21
CA PRO A 177 3.88 -41.19 -39.96
C PRO A 177 2.45 -41.40 -39.45
N VAL A 178 1.53 -41.56 -40.39
CA VAL A 178 0.14 -41.95 -40.16
C VAL A 178 0.13 -43.30 -39.44
N LEU A 179 -0.26 -43.31 -38.16
CA LEU A 179 -0.60 -44.55 -37.46
C LEU A 179 -1.96 -45.04 -37.96
N ALA A 180 -1.97 -46.29 -38.43
CA ALA A 180 -3.14 -47.02 -38.88
C ALA A 180 -4.23 -47.09 -37.80
N PRO A 181 -5.52 -47.20 -38.19
CA PRO A 181 -6.63 -47.25 -37.24
C PRO A 181 -6.57 -48.52 -36.38
N ALA A 182 -6.68 -48.34 -35.07
CA ALA A 182 -6.83 -49.44 -34.12
C ALA A 182 -8.19 -50.15 -34.33
N PRO A 183 -8.27 -51.48 -34.15
CA PRO A 183 -9.47 -52.26 -34.43
C PRO A 183 -10.57 -51.96 -33.41
N VAL A 184 -11.81 -51.87 -33.93
CA VAL A 184 -13.05 -51.72 -33.18
C VAL A 184 -13.28 -52.97 -32.34
N LEU A 185 -13.22 -52.85 -31.01
CA LEU A 185 -13.70 -53.87 -30.09
C LEU A 185 -15.21 -53.70 -29.90
N ALA A 186 -15.93 -54.80 -30.12
CA ALA A 186 -17.38 -54.92 -30.01
C ALA A 186 -17.92 -54.57 -28.60
N PRO A 187 -19.17 -54.08 -28.49
CA PRO A 187 -19.77 -53.69 -27.21
C PRO A 187 -20.06 -54.92 -26.34
N ALA A 188 -19.67 -54.85 -25.07
CA ALA A 188 -20.09 -55.79 -24.03
C ALA A 188 -21.55 -55.54 -23.63
N PRO A 189 -22.32 -56.59 -23.27
CA PRO A 189 -23.78 -56.51 -23.12
C PRO A 189 -24.22 -55.74 -21.87
N VAL A 190 -25.32 -55.01 -22.05
CA VAL A 190 -26.06 -54.25 -21.04
C VAL A 190 -26.73 -55.21 -20.05
N LEU A 191 -26.39 -55.11 -18.77
CA LEU A 191 -27.18 -55.70 -17.68
C LEU A 191 -28.38 -54.79 -17.36
N ALA A 192 -29.56 -55.39 -17.37
CA ALA A 192 -30.85 -54.74 -17.13
C ALA A 192 -30.98 -54.15 -15.71
N PRO A 193 -31.76 -53.06 -15.53
CA PRO A 193 -31.99 -52.42 -14.24
C PRO A 193 -32.96 -53.23 -13.35
N ALA A 194 -32.64 -53.33 -12.06
CA ALA A 194 -33.54 -53.83 -11.01
C ALA A 194 -34.60 -52.76 -10.65
N PRO A 195 -35.82 -53.16 -10.23
CA PRO A 195 -36.96 -52.26 -10.13
C PRO A 195 -36.92 -51.31 -8.92
N ALA A 196 -37.50 -50.13 -9.12
CA ALA A 196 -37.64 -49.04 -8.17
C ALA A 196 -38.55 -49.38 -6.98
N VAL A 197 -38.13 -48.98 -5.77
CA VAL A 197 -38.98 -48.92 -4.57
C VAL A 197 -39.56 -47.51 -4.46
N THR A 198 -40.87 -47.42 -4.35
CA THR A 198 -41.68 -46.21 -4.23
C THR A 198 -41.50 -45.50 -2.88
N PRO A 199 -41.36 -44.16 -2.83
CA PRO A 199 -41.47 -43.39 -1.59
C PRO A 199 -42.95 -43.03 -1.29
N VAL A 200 -43.36 -43.24 -0.03
CA VAL A 200 -44.66 -42.84 0.54
C VAL A 200 -44.46 -41.57 1.38
N PRO A 201 -45.41 -40.60 1.38
CA PRO A 201 -45.16 -39.22 1.83
C PRO A 201 -45.30 -39.06 3.36
N ALA A 202 -44.52 -38.15 3.93
CA ALA A 202 -44.68 -37.67 5.30
C ALA A 202 -45.46 -36.34 5.32
N PRO A 203 -46.47 -36.16 6.20
CA PRO A 203 -47.21 -34.92 6.34
C PRO A 203 -46.51 -33.94 7.30
N ALA A 204 -46.82 -32.66 7.11
CA ALA A 204 -46.50 -31.57 8.03
C ALA A 204 -47.28 -31.67 9.35
N VAL A 205 -46.80 -30.98 10.41
CA VAL A 205 -47.54 -30.06 11.31
C VAL A 205 -46.89 -29.94 12.71
N ALA A 206 -46.73 -28.68 13.13
CA ALA A 206 -46.75 -28.05 14.48
C ALA A 206 -45.83 -28.47 15.66
N GLN A 207 -45.15 -27.43 16.16
CA GLN A 207 -45.06 -26.96 17.56
C GLN A 207 -45.65 -27.87 18.66
N ALA A 208 -44.85 -28.17 19.69
CA ALA A 208 -45.15 -27.85 21.10
C ALA A 208 -44.17 -28.50 22.12
N LEU A 209 -43.73 -27.64 23.05
CA LEU A 209 -43.60 -27.86 24.50
C LEU A 209 -42.57 -28.87 25.05
N VAL A 210 -41.48 -28.27 25.54
CA VAL A 210 -40.52 -28.78 26.51
C VAL A 210 -41.20 -29.09 27.85
N SER A 211 -40.98 -30.29 28.40
CA SER A 211 -41.18 -30.57 29.82
C SER A 211 -40.22 -31.65 30.35
N GLY A 212 -39.68 -31.42 31.56
CA GLY A 212 -39.34 -32.49 32.52
C GLY A 212 -37.89 -33.01 32.62
N ARG A 213 -37.11 -32.42 33.54
CA ARG A 213 -35.92 -32.99 34.25
C ARG A 213 -36.25 -34.30 35.03
N PRO A 214 -35.30 -35.08 35.64
CA PRO A 214 -34.01 -34.73 36.34
C PRO A 214 -32.80 -35.65 35.97
N SER A 215 -31.49 -35.37 36.15
CA SER A 215 -30.55 -34.83 37.18
C SER A 215 -29.67 -35.91 37.87
N ALA A 216 -28.43 -35.50 38.21
CA ALA A 216 -27.27 -36.18 38.84
C ALA A 216 -26.34 -37.00 37.92
N SER A 217 -25.00 -36.86 37.92
CA SER A 217 -24.06 -36.56 39.03
C SER A 217 -22.85 -35.71 38.60
N ALA A 218 -22.29 -35.02 39.59
CA ALA A 218 -21.32 -33.93 39.51
C ALA A 218 -19.85 -34.37 39.68
N ARG A 219 -18.92 -33.58 39.12
CA ARG A 219 -17.59 -33.35 39.72
C ARG A 219 -17.33 -31.84 39.82
N ARG A 220 -16.90 -31.43 41.01
CA ARG A 220 -16.75 -30.05 41.51
C ARG A 220 -15.58 -29.32 40.85
N ALA A 221 -15.81 -28.10 40.40
CA ALA A 221 -14.80 -27.04 40.29
C ALA A 221 -15.37 -25.79 41.00
N GLY A 222 -14.55 -25.16 41.86
CA GLY A 222 -14.93 -24.01 42.70
C GLY A 222 -15.07 -22.70 41.90
N PRO A 223 -15.64 -21.64 42.53
CA PRO A 223 -16.15 -20.49 41.80
C PRO A 223 -15.05 -19.44 41.57
N ALA A 224 -14.65 -19.23 40.31
CA ALA A 224 -14.07 -17.97 39.87
C ALA A 224 -15.20 -17.10 39.31
N GLY A 225 -15.75 -16.23 40.17
CA GLY A 225 -16.83 -15.31 39.82
C GLY A 225 -16.37 -14.23 38.85
N GLY A 226 -16.56 -14.46 37.56
CA GLY A 226 -16.62 -13.41 36.54
C GLY A 226 -18.07 -13.25 36.09
N ARG A 227 -18.84 -12.37 36.74
CA ARG A 227 -20.16 -11.97 36.20
C ARG A 227 -19.91 -11.28 34.86
N ALA A 228 -20.28 -11.94 33.77
CA ALA A 228 -20.50 -11.26 32.49
C ALA A 228 -21.66 -10.28 32.71
N ARG A 229 -21.36 -8.98 32.65
CA ARG A 229 -22.31 -7.88 32.86
C ARG A 229 -23.10 -7.61 31.59
N GLY A 230 -24.37 -7.22 31.76
CA GLY A 230 -25.32 -7.02 30.67
C GLY A 230 -25.14 -5.68 29.91
N PRO A 231 -25.85 -5.51 28.77
CA PRO A 231 -25.76 -4.32 27.91
C PRO A 231 -26.08 -2.98 28.60
N ALA A 232 -27.02 -2.98 29.56
CA ALA A 232 -27.46 -1.76 30.25
C ALA A 232 -26.36 -1.14 31.14
N GLU A 233 -25.50 -1.93 31.77
CA GLU A 233 -24.34 -1.41 32.51
C GLU A 233 -23.21 -0.91 31.57
N ALA A 234 -23.20 -1.35 30.30
CA ALA A 234 -22.28 -0.86 29.28
C ALA A 234 -22.72 0.52 28.73
N GLU A 235 -24.02 0.77 28.61
CA GLU A 235 -24.54 2.08 28.18
C GLU A 235 -24.35 3.17 29.25
N ASP A 236 -24.41 2.82 30.54
CA ASP A 236 -24.28 3.76 31.66
C ASP A 236 -22.88 4.41 31.75
N TRP A 237 -21.80 3.65 31.55
CA TRP A 237 -20.44 4.23 31.60
C TRP A 237 -20.10 5.07 30.36
N GLU A 238 -20.64 4.73 29.18
CA GLU A 238 -20.41 5.49 27.95
C GLU A 238 -21.10 6.84 28.00
N GLN A 239 -22.35 6.88 28.49
CA GLN A 239 -23.10 8.12 28.69
C GLN A 239 -22.45 9.00 29.75
N ALA A 240 -22.05 8.43 30.89
CA ALA A 240 -21.31 9.16 31.93
C ALA A 240 -19.95 9.67 31.42
N ALA A 241 -19.27 8.92 30.55
CA ALA A 241 -18.01 9.36 29.94
C ALA A 241 -18.22 10.48 28.92
N ALA A 242 -19.31 10.45 28.14
CA ALA A 242 -19.67 11.51 27.19
C ALA A 242 -20.01 12.83 27.91
N ALA A 243 -20.72 12.77 29.03
CA ALA A 243 -21.06 13.94 29.85
C ALA A 243 -19.83 14.71 30.40
N ARG A 244 -18.64 14.09 30.37
CA ARG A 244 -17.39 14.75 30.78
C ARG A 244 -16.90 15.79 29.76
N PHE A 245 -17.31 15.67 28.50
CA PHE A 245 -16.84 16.50 27.38
C PHE A 245 -18.01 17.18 26.65
N PRO A 246 -18.70 18.14 27.30
CA PRO A 246 -19.89 18.79 26.75
C PRO A 246 -19.63 19.56 25.45
N ALA A 247 -18.42 20.07 25.23
CA ALA A 247 -18.04 20.76 23.99
C ALA A 247 -17.71 19.79 22.83
N GLY A 248 -17.68 18.49 23.10
CA GLY A 248 -17.41 17.46 22.10
C GLY A 248 -15.92 17.28 21.75
N PRO A 249 -15.62 16.50 20.70
CA PRO A 249 -14.26 16.02 20.40
C PRO A 249 -13.32 17.11 19.89
N LEU A 250 -13.85 18.13 19.23
CA LEU A 250 -13.08 19.11 18.49
C LEU A 250 -13.81 20.44 18.37
N ALA A 251 -13.04 21.48 18.06
CA ALA A 251 -13.57 22.76 17.59
C ALA A 251 -12.76 23.30 16.40
N VAL A 252 -13.43 23.92 15.44
CA VAL A 252 -12.81 24.72 14.37
C VAL A 252 -12.83 26.18 14.80
N VAL A 253 -11.66 26.79 14.87
CA VAL A 253 -11.47 28.16 15.35
C VAL A 253 -11.22 29.07 14.16
N GLU A 254 -11.95 30.18 14.15
CA GLU A 254 -11.98 31.19 13.11
C GLU A 254 -11.94 32.60 13.75
N VAL A 255 -11.62 33.64 13.00
CA VAL A 255 -11.82 35.03 13.40
C VAL A 255 -13.31 35.35 13.31
N ALA A 256 -13.88 35.90 14.37
CA ALA A 256 -15.29 36.27 14.40
C ALA A 256 -15.61 37.31 13.31
N ALA A 257 -16.81 37.23 12.73
CA ALA A 257 -17.24 38.12 11.64
C ALA A 257 -17.29 39.61 12.04
N ASP A 258 -17.43 39.88 13.34
CA ASP A 258 -17.34 41.22 13.94
C ASP A 258 -15.90 41.74 14.08
N GLY A 259 -14.90 40.91 13.79
CA GLY A 259 -13.47 41.21 13.96
C GLY A 259 -13.01 41.25 15.42
N LEU A 260 -13.89 40.94 16.38
CA LEU A 260 -13.63 41.02 17.82
C LEU A 260 -13.13 39.68 18.36
N GLY A 261 -11.99 39.23 17.81
CA GLY A 261 -11.26 38.06 18.29
C GLY A 261 -11.68 36.74 17.62
N LEU A 262 -11.48 35.64 18.34
CA LEU A 262 -11.69 34.28 17.82
C LEU A 262 -13.10 33.77 18.17
N VAL A 263 -13.67 32.99 17.27
CA VAL A 263 -14.88 32.19 17.46
C VAL A 263 -14.53 30.70 17.29
N ALA A 264 -15.28 29.81 17.92
CA ALA A 264 -15.05 28.37 17.83
C ALA A 264 -16.35 27.63 17.51
N TYR A 265 -16.34 26.83 16.45
CA TYR A 265 -17.47 25.99 16.03
C TYR A 265 -17.24 24.55 16.49
N GLY A 266 -18.21 23.97 17.20
CA GLY A 266 -18.19 22.60 17.70
C GLY A 266 -18.41 21.56 16.60
N ALA A 267 -18.37 20.29 16.99
CA ALA A 267 -18.47 19.15 16.07
C ALA A 267 -19.80 19.04 15.29
N ASP A 268 -20.82 19.80 15.67
CA ASP A 268 -22.10 19.94 14.98
C ASP A 268 -22.14 21.13 14.01
N GLY A 269 -21.09 21.95 13.97
CA GLY A 269 -21.02 23.18 13.18
C GLY A 269 -21.59 24.41 13.91
N VAL A 270 -22.02 24.28 15.16
CA VAL A 270 -22.60 25.39 15.93
C VAL A 270 -21.51 26.10 16.73
N GLU A 271 -21.59 27.43 16.87
CA GLU A 271 -20.70 28.19 17.74
C GLU A 271 -20.80 27.66 19.18
N LEU A 272 -19.66 27.35 19.80
CA LEU A 272 -19.63 26.82 21.15
C LEU A 272 -20.17 27.85 22.14
N PRO A 273 -21.08 27.46 23.04
CA PRO A 273 -21.64 28.38 24.03
C PRO A 273 -20.59 28.76 25.07
N GLY A 274 -20.67 30.01 25.57
CA GLY A 274 -19.83 30.51 26.65
C GLY A 274 -18.77 31.50 26.18
N GLU A 275 -17.67 31.60 26.93
CA GLU A 275 -16.60 32.52 26.61
C GLU A 275 -15.84 32.06 25.36
N ARG A 276 -15.71 32.97 24.38
CA ARG A 276 -14.87 32.81 23.19
C ARG A 276 -13.41 32.56 23.60
N PRO A 277 -12.59 31.92 22.75
CA PRO A 277 -11.16 31.75 23.01
C PRO A 277 -10.48 33.10 23.32
N ALA A 278 -10.19 33.33 24.60
CA ALA A 278 -9.61 34.57 25.07
C ALA A 278 -8.07 34.49 25.01
N GLY A 279 -7.45 35.30 24.15
CA GLY A 279 -6.00 35.50 24.14
C GLY A 279 -5.39 35.68 22.75
N ARG A 280 -4.39 36.56 22.64
CA ARG A 280 -3.63 36.79 21.39
C ARG A 280 -2.54 35.72 21.13
N GLY A 281 -2.66 34.54 21.72
CA GLY A 281 -1.57 33.55 21.70
C GLY A 281 -2.03 32.14 22.03
N LEU A 282 -1.24 31.16 21.60
CA LEU A 282 -1.62 29.76 21.65
C LEU A 282 -1.87 29.23 23.06
N ALA A 283 -1.08 29.63 24.05
CA ALA A 283 -1.25 29.14 25.41
C ALA A 283 -2.68 29.40 25.94
N GLY A 284 -3.21 30.62 25.73
CA GLY A 284 -4.58 30.96 26.10
C GLY A 284 -5.63 30.10 25.38
N LEU A 285 -5.40 29.81 24.10
CA LEU A 285 -6.26 28.90 23.33
C LEU A 285 -6.24 27.46 23.88
N LEU A 286 -5.08 26.96 24.31
CA LEU A 286 -4.97 25.62 24.90
C LEU A 286 -5.69 25.55 26.25
N GLU A 287 -5.54 26.57 27.09
CA GLU A 287 -6.25 26.68 28.37
C GLU A 287 -7.76 26.75 28.15
N TRP A 288 -8.21 27.57 27.19
CA TRP A 288 -9.62 27.66 26.81
C TRP A 288 -10.17 26.29 26.40
N ALA A 289 -9.46 25.56 25.52
CA ALA A 289 -9.91 24.26 25.03
C ALA A 289 -10.09 23.24 26.17
N LEU A 290 -9.21 23.27 27.17
CA LEU A 290 -9.34 22.43 28.37
C LEU A 290 -10.46 22.92 29.30
N ALA A 291 -10.63 24.24 29.45
CA ALA A 291 -11.66 24.84 30.31
C ALA A 291 -13.08 24.55 29.82
N VAL A 292 -13.32 24.65 28.51
CA VAL A 292 -14.61 24.27 27.90
C VAL A 292 -14.81 22.74 27.81
N ARG A 293 -13.81 21.96 28.25
CA ARG A 293 -13.81 20.50 28.27
C ARG A 293 -14.05 19.89 26.90
N LEU A 294 -13.32 20.38 25.88
CA LEU A 294 -13.17 19.64 24.64
C LEU A 294 -12.46 18.30 24.91
N GLY A 295 -12.81 17.27 24.16
CA GLY A 295 -12.25 15.93 24.27
C GLY A 295 -13.26 14.86 23.95
N SER A 296 -12.85 13.59 24.10
CA SER A 296 -13.74 12.48 23.77
C SER A 296 -13.68 11.40 24.83
N PRO A 297 -14.81 10.72 25.12
CA PRO A 297 -14.79 9.57 26.00
C PRO A 297 -13.86 8.48 25.44
N ARG A 298 -13.17 7.77 26.33
CA ARG A 298 -12.42 6.57 25.96
C ARG A 298 -13.33 5.55 25.28
N LEU A 299 -12.78 4.84 24.28
CA LEU A 299 -13.52 3.81 23.54
C LEU A 299 -13.43 2.41 24.17
N HIS A 300 -12.69 2.30 25.27
CA HIS A 300 -12.50 1.08 26.03
C HIS A 300 -12.33 1.43 27.50
N ARG A 301 -12.87 0.61 28.42
CA ARG A 301 -12.80 0.85 29.87
C ARG A 301 -11.38 1.08 30.42
N TYR A 302 -10.40 0.38 29.86
CA TYR A 302 -8.96 0.53 30.17
C TYR A 302 -8.22 1.48 29.22
N GLY A 303 -8.93 2.08 28.27
CA GLY A 303 -8.40 3.05 27.33
C GLY A 303 -8.22 4.43 27.96
N LYS A 304 -7.82 5.38 27.13
CA LYS A 304 -7.64 6.78 27.52
C LYS A 304 -8.72 7.63 26.86
N ASP A 305 -9.13 8.67 27.56
CA ASP A 305 -9.98 9.70 26.97
C ASP A 305 -9.20 10.40 25.83
N GLY A 306 -9.91 10.75 24.76
CA GLY A 306 -9.36 11.43 23.59
C GLY A 306 -8.97 12.85 23.93
N ASP A 307 -7.80 13.28 23.43
CA ASP A 307 -7.35 14.67 23.59
C ASP A 307 -8.24 15.61 22.77
N PRO A 308 -8.57 16.81 23.27
CA PRO A 308 -9.14 17.89 22.47
C PRO A 308 -8.40 18.08 21.14
N LEU A 309 -9.16 18.29 20.06
CA LEU A 309 -8.63 18.76 18.79
C LEU A 309 -9.10 20.19 18.51
N VAL A 310 -8.17 21.10 18.30
CA VAL A 310 -8.46 22.46 17.85
C VAL A 310 -7.94 22.61 16.43
N VAL A 311 -8.83 22.94 15.50
CA VAL A 311 -8.52 23.16 14.09
C VAL A 311 -8.43 24.66 13.86
N LEU A 312 -7.33 25.13 13.29
CA LEU A 312 -7.07 26.55 13.03
C LEU A 312 -7.22 26.83 11.54
N THR A 313 -8.16 27.69 11.20
CA THR A 313 -8.25 28.26 9.85
C THR A 313 -7.10 29.23 9.58
N ASP A 314 -6.95 29.65 8.32
CA ASP A 314 -5.87 30.52 7.88
C ASP A 314 -5.86 31.84 8.65
N THR A 315 -7.03 32.44 8.79
CA THR A 315 -7.29 33.70 9.52
C THR A 315 -7.08 33.53 11.03
N ALA A 316 -7.55 32.44 11.65
CA ALA A 316 -7.28 32.18 13.06
C ALA A 316 -5.79 31.94 13.34
N ALA A 317 -5.09 31.21 12.47
CA ALA A 317 -3.66 30.98 12.60
C ALA A 317 -2.87 32.29 12.50
N ALA A 318 -3.24 33.17 11.57
CA ALA A 318 -2.64 34.50 11.42
C ALA A 318 -2.85 35.37 12.66
N GLU A 319 -4.08 35.41 13.22
CA GLU A 319 -4.41 36.15 14.44
C GLU A 319 -3.61 35.64 15.65
N LEU A 320 -3.37 34.32 15.72
CA LEU A 320 -2.51 33.68 16.73
C LEU A 320 -1.01 33.87 16.46
N GLY A 321 -0.64 34.61 15.40
CA GLY A 321 0.74 34.93 15.05
C GLY A 321 1.54 33.72 14.58
N LEU A 322 0.89 32.73 13.96
CA LEU A 322 1.54 31.65 13.24
C LEU A 322 1.94 32.13 11.83
N PRO A 323 3.13 31.76 11.34
CA PRO A 323 3.57 32.15 9.99
C PRO A 323 2.76 31.42 8.90
N PRO A 324 2.59 32.02 7.71
CA PRO A 324 2.02 31.32 6.55
C PRO A 324 2.98 30.23 6.05
N ALA A 325 2.48 29.28 5.26
CA ALA A 325 3.34 28.32 4.56
C ALA A 325 4.14 29.00 3.44
N GLY A 326 5.35 28.51 3.17
CA GLY A 326 6.20 29.03 2.10
C GLY A 326 7.58 28.38 2.01
N ARG A 327 8.57 29.16 1.55
CA ARG A 327 9.94 28.69 1.28
C ARG A 327 11.01 29.35 2.16
N ASP A 328 10.72 30.48 2.79
CA ASP A 328 11.64 31.16 3.71
C ASP A 328 11.51 30.64 5.14
N GLU A 329 12.51 29.89 5.60
CA GLU A 329 12.54 29.29 6.93
C GLU A 329 12.55 30.30 8.10
N LYS A 330 12.89 31.57 7.83
CA LYS A 330 12.93 32.61 8.87
C LYS A 330 11.55 33.19 9.17
N THR A 331 10.71 33.30 8.16
CA THR A 331 9.42 34.03 8.25
C THR A 331 8.21 33.15 7.92
N GLN A 332 8.43 31.96 7.36
CA GLN A 332 7.38 31.06 6.86
C GLN A 332 7.54 29.65 7.43
N TYR A 333 6.43 28.91 7.45
CA TYR A 333 6.47 27.47 7.68
C TYR A 333 6.88 26.76 6.38
N VAL A 334 8.01 26.05 6.40
CA VAL A 334 8.50 25.31 5.25
C VAL A 334 8.14 23.84 5.38
N ALA A 335 7.25 23.36 4.51
CA ALA A 335 6.69 22.00 4.56
C ALA A 335 7.76 20.90 4.61
N ARG A 336 8.90 21.09 3.91
CA ARG A 336 10.02 20.14 3.91
C ARG A 336 10.66 19.94 5.29
N LEU A 337 10.61 20.96 6.15
CA LEU A 337 11.15 20.90 7.51
C LEU A 337 10.16 20.23 8.48
N GLY A 338 8.86 20.30 8.18
CA GLY A 338 7.81 19.62 8.93
C GLY A 338 7.49 20.18 10.32
N ARG A 339 8.24 21.19 10.78
CA ARG A 339 8.05 21.85 12.09
C ARG A 339 8.63 23.26 12.12
N LEU A 340 8.10 24.09 13.02
CA LEU A 340 8.72 25.37 13.37
C LEU A 340 10.04 25.17 14.14
N PRO A 341 11.01 26.08 14.00
CA PRO A 341 12.22 26.09 14.82
C PRO A 341 11.90 26.26 16.31
N ASP A 342 12.68 25.62 17.18
CA ASP A 342 12.54 25.77 18.64
C ASP A 342 12.76 27.21 19.12
N THR A 343 13.42 28.03 18.28
CA THR A 343 13.65 29.46 18.54
C THR A 343 12.44 30.34 18.24
N HIS A 344 11.41 29.82 17.58
CA HIS A 344 10.22 30.58 17.18
C HIS A 344 9.45 31.13 18.40
N LYS A 345 8.92 32.36 18.28
CA LYS A 345 8.27 33.09 19.38
C LYS A 345 7.17 32.28 20.08
N GLN A 346 6.34 31.58 19.29
CA GLN A 346 5.23 30.77 19.83
C GLN A 346 5.72 29.50 20.53
N VAL A 347 6.78 28.87 20.02
CA VAL A 347 7.37 27.67 20.65
C VAL A 347 8.00 28.05 22.00
N LYS A 348 8.74 29.17 22.04
CA LYS A 348 9.29 29.72 23.29
C LYS A 348 8.21 30.11 24.29
N ALA A 349 7.11 30.72 23.82
CA ALA A 349 6.00 31.09 24.69
C ALA A 349 5.35 29.85 25.33
N LEU A 350 5.04 28.83 24.53
CA LEU A 350 4.54 27.55 25.04
C LEU A 350 5.47 26.95 26.10
N ALA A 351 6.78 26.88 25.82
CA ALA A 351 7.76 26.33 26.74
C ALA A 351 7.88 27.12 28.06
N ARG A 352 7.87 28.46 27.98
CA ARG A 352 7.86 29.35 29.15
C ARG A 352 6.61 29.12 30.02
N ASP A 353 5.49 28.85 29.39
CA ASP A 353 4.24 28.54 30.08
C ASP A 353 4.19 27.05 30.47
N GLY A 354 5.28 26.30 30.38
CA GLY A 354 5.38 24.90 30.83
C GLY A 354 4.82 23.86 29.85
N TRP A 355 4.27 24.27 28.70
CA TRP A 355 3.81 23.35 27.66
C TRP A 355 4.99 22.67 26.95
N GLN A 356 4.81 21.39 26.64
CA GLN A 356 5.79 20.54 25.96
C GLN A 356 5.27 20.07 24.61
N LEU A 357 6.18 19.89 23.66
CA LEU A 357 5.92 19.32 22.35
C LEU A 357 6.45 17.89 22.28
N THR A 358 5.87 17.08 21.38
CA THR A 358 6.45 15.78 21.03
C THR A 358 7.74 15.94 20.22
N ARG A 359 8.49 14.85 20.01
CA ARG A 359 9.69 14.86 19.14
C ARG A 359 9.42 15.39 17.71
N ARG A 360 8.17 15.31 17.22
CA ARG A 360 7.77 15.87 15.92
C ARG A 360 7.79 17.40 15.89
N GLY A 361 7.81 18.04 17.06
CA GLY A 361 7.78 19.50 17.19
C GLY A 361 6.42 20.08 16.84
N PHE A 362 6.42 21.36 16.49
CA PHE A 362 5.21 22.10 16.13
C PHE A 362 5.08 22.20 14.60
N GLY A 363 4.33 21.27 14.02
CA GLY A 363 3.99 21.24 12.59
C GLY A 363 2.48 21.30 12.34
N PRO A 364 2.01 20.88 11.14
CA PRO A 364 0.60 20.96 10.73
C PRO A 364 -0.32 20.19 11.66
N TRP A 365 0.22 19.12 12.26
CA TRP A 365 -0.39 18.41 13.36
C TRP A 365 0.54 18.46 14.56
N ALA A 366 0.16 19.20 15.59
CA ALA A 366 0.95 19.35 16.81
C ALA A 366 0.21 18.73 17.99
N ARG A 367 0.94 18.02 18.85
CA ARG A 367 0.44 17.56 20.15
C ARG A 367 1.21 18.30 21.24
N ILE A 368 0.46 19.07 22.02
CA ILE A 368 1.00 19.96 23.05
C ILE A 368 0.46 19.49 24.40
N TYR A 369 1.34 19.28 25.38
CA TYR A 369 0.95 18.67 26.65
C TYR A 369 1.75 19.21 27.83
N ARG A 370 1.22 19.01 29.03
CA ARG A 370 1.90 19.25 30.31
C ARG A 370 1.85 18.00 31.17
N GLU A 371 2.62 18.00 32.26
CA GLU A 371 2.47 16.96 33.27
C GLU A 371 1.02 16.95 33.82
N PRO A 372 0.43 15.77 34.07
CA PRO A 372 -0.93 15.71 34.58
C PRO A 372 -1.05 16.38 35.95
N GLU A 373 -2.05 17.23 36.11
CA GLU A 373 -2.34 17.90 37.39
C GLU A 373 -3.58 17.28 38.03
N ALA A 374 -3.50 16.91 39.31
CA ALA A 374 -4.57 16.21 40.04
C ALA A 374 -5.13 14.98 39.28
N GLY A 375 -4.27 14.25 38.56
CA GLY A 375 -4.64 13.10 37.74
C GLY A 375 -5.40 13.44 36.45
N ARG A 376 -5.56 14.72 36.11
CA ARG A 376 -6.16 15.17 34.84
C ARG A 376 -5.09 15.39 33.80
N ARG A 377 -5.28 14.77 32.64
CA ARG A 377 -4.39 14.90 31.50
C ARG A 377 -4.55 16.29 30.88
N GLN A 378 -3.45 17.02 30.76
CA GLN A 378 -3.39 18.32 30.08
C GLN A 378 -2.73 18.13 28.73
N CYS A 379 -3.54 17.91 27.68
CA CYS A 379 -3.05 17.67 26.34
C CYS A 379 -4.07 18.15 25.32
N VAL A 380 -3.60 18.93 24.34
CA VAL A 380 -4.41 19.48 23.25
C VAL A 380 -3.70 19.17 21.93
N GLN A 381 -4.48 18.83 20.91
CA GLN A 381 -3.99 18.63 19.54
C GLN A 381 -4.37 19.84 18.70
N LEU A 382 -3.44 20.31 17.88
CA LEU A 382 -3.68 21.34 16.89
C LEU A 382 -3.65 20.73 15.48
N CYS A 383 -4.61 21.13 14.65
CA CYS A 383 -4.64 20.93 13.21
C CYS A 383 -4.56 22.31 12.54
N VAL A 384 -3.44 22.61 11.88
CA VAL A 384 -3.17 23.94 11.31
C VAL A 384 -3.39 23.89 9.80
N LEU A 385 -4.55 24.35 9.34
CA LEU A 385 -4.94 24.31 7.92
C LEU A 385 -3.95 25.00 6.98
N PRO A 386 -3.42 26.22 7.27
CA PRO A 386 -2.53 26.90 6.32
C PRO A 386 -1.18 26.21 6.13
N TRP A 387 -0.89 25.15 6.89
CA TRP A 387 0.32 24.32 6.74
C TRP A 387 0.03 22.98 6.06
N GLY A 388 -1.14 22.84 5.45
CA GLY A 388 -1.58 21.66 4.72
C GLY A 388 -1.91 20.46 5.60
N ALA A 389 -2.49 20.70 6.79
CA ALA A 389 -2.84 19.63 7.71
C ALA A 389 -3.89 18.66 7.14
N LEU A 390 -4.80 19.15 6.28
CA LEU A 390 -5.87 18.37 5.65
C LEU A 390 -5.74 18.23 4.12
N ASP A 391 -4.70 18.81 3.51
CA ASP A 391 -4.46 18.76 2.05
C ASP A 391 -3.98 17.38 1.57
N GLY A 392 -3.65 16.47 2.50
CA GLY A 392 -3.10 15.17 2.18
C GLY A 392 -3.33 14.12 3.27
N GLY A 393 -2.71 12.95 3.11
CA GLY A 393 -2.84 11.86 4.09
C GLY A 393 -4.23 11.20 4.11
N GLY A 394 -4.94 11.24 2.97
CA GLY A 394 -6.25 10.61 2.77
C GLY A 394 -7.44 11.47 3.19
N TRP A 395 -7.21 12.69 3.68
CA TRP A 395 -8.24 13.71 3.77
C TRP A 395 -8.54 14.25 2.37
N LYS A 396 -9.82 14.37 2.03
CA LYS A 396 -10.32 14.96 0.78
C LYS A 396 -11.38 15.98 1.16
N VAL A 397 -10.94 17.03 1.84
CA VAL A 397 -11.82 18.10 2.29
C VAL A 397 -12.16 18.96 1.06
N PRO A 398 -13.45 19.24 0.80
CA PRO A 398 -13.84 20.14 -0.27
C PRO A 398 -13.23 21.53 -0.10
N ASP A 399 -12.81 22.14 -1.20
CA ASP A 399 -12.24 23.49 -1.18
C ASP A 399 -13.31 24.51 -0.78
N GLY A 400 -12.88 25.55 -0.03
CA GLY A 400 -13.74 26.68 0.31
C GLY A 400 -14.82 26.41 1.36
N LEU A 401 -14.80 25.27 2.07
CA LEU A 401 -15.72 25.03 3.18
C LEU A 401 -15.59 26.11 4.27
N ALA A 402 -16.73 26.66 4.69
CA ALA A 402 -16.77 27.57 5.83
C ALA A 402 -16.43 26.82 7.12
N ALA A 403 -15.93 27.53 8.13
CA ALA A 403 -15.54 26.94 9.42
C ALA A 403 -16.64 26.07 10.09
N PRO A 404 -17.93 26.47 10.10
CA PRO A 404 -19.04 25.61 10.57
C PRO A 404 -19.16 24.28 9.81
N GLU A 405 -19.02 24.31 8.49
CA GLU A 405 -19.19 23.13 7.63
C GLU A 405 -18.01 22.17 7.80
N LEU A 406 -16.79 22.71 7.90
CA LEU A 406 -15.61 21.94 8.23
C LEU A 406 -15.74 21.28 9.61
N ALA A 407 -16.29 21.99 10.59
CA ALA A 407 -16.51 21.46 11.93
C ALA A 407 -17.54 20.30 11.91
N ARG A 408 -18.64 20.45 11.16
CA ARG A 408 -19.63 19.39 10.92
C ARG A 408 -19.02 18.16 10.24
N LEU A 409 -18.18 18.36 9.22
CA LEU A 409 -17.48 17.28 8.50
C LEU A 409 -16.57 16.49 9.43
N LEU A 410 -15.63 17.18 10.10
CA LEU A 410 -14.66 16.55 11.00
C LEU A 410 -15.34 15.94 12.23
N GLY A 411 -16.40 16.61 12.73
CA GLY A 411 -17.21 16.13 13.84
C GLY A 411 -17.99 14.86 13.50
N THR A 412 -18.55 14.79 12.29
CA THR A 412 -19.21 13.58 11.78
C THR A 412 -18.22 12.41 11.64
N TYR A 413 -17.02 12.66 11.11
CA TYR A 413 -15.95 11.67 11.13
C TYR A 413 -15.57 11.25 12.56
N ALA A 414 -15.39 12.20 13.47
CA ALA A 414 -15.00 11.92 14.85
C ALA A 414 -16.00 11.02 15.59
N ARG A 415 -17.29 11.30 15.40
CA ARG A 415 -18.40 10.53 15.98
C ARG A 415 -18.42 9.09 15.44
N ARG A 416 -18.32 8.91 14.12
CA ARG A 416 -18.39 7.59 13.47
C ARG A 416 -17.10 6.78 13.66
N VAL A 417 -15.93 7.43 13.62
CA VAL A 417 -14.61 6.79 13.58
C VAL A 417 -13.82 7.08 14.85
N HIS A 418 -13.13 8.21 14.89
CA HIS A 418 -12.31 8.67 16.00
C HIS A 418 -11.95 10.14 15.77
N THR A 419 -11.69 10.92 16.83
CA THR A 419 -11.19 12.29 16.71
C THR A 419 -9.98 12.33 15.78
N PRO A 420 -10.00 13.18 14.72
CA PRO A 420 -8.92 13.23 13.75
C PRO A 420 -7.54 13.41 14.40
N ARG A 421 -6.57 12.60 13.95
CA ARG A 421 -5.18 12.67 14.38
C ARG A 421 -4.24 12.43 13.21
N GLY A 422 -3.65 13.51 12.69
CA GLY A 422 -2.76 13.41 11.52
C GLY A 422 -3.52 12.92 10.29
N SER A 423 -2.85 12.16 9.42
CA SER A 423 -3.50 11.45 8.31
C SER A 423 -4.61 10.49 8.79
N THR A 424 -5.56 10.18 7.90
CA THR A 424 -6.59 9.14 8.11
C THR A 424 -5.99 7.79 8.51
N ALA A 425 -4.82 7.43 7.95
CA ALA A 425 -4.07 6.22 8.31
C ALA A 425 -3.59 6.22 9.78
N VAL A 426 -3.15 7.37 10.28
CA VAL A 426 -2.75 7.54 11.69
C VAL A 426 -3.98 7.51 12.59
N SER A 427 -5.05 8.21 12.20
CA SER A 427 -6.33 8.18 12.94
C SER A 427 -6.86 6.75 13.10
N GLY A 428 -6.71 5.91 12.08
CA GLY A 428 -7.10 4.51 12.15
C GLY A 428 -6.19 3.62 13.00
N LEU A 429 -4.88 3.87 13.06
CA LEU A 429 -3.99 3.21 14.03
C LEU A 429 -4.31 3.58 15.47
N GLU A 430 -4.63 4.86 15.71
CA GLU A 430 -5.04 5.35 17.02
C GLU A 430 -6.37 4.71 17.42
N LEU A 431 -7.30 4.53 16.47
CA LEU A 431 -8.54 3.80 16.69
C LEU A 431 -8.31 2.35 17.11
N VAL A 432 -7.37 1.62 16.47
CA VAL A 432 -6.99 0.26 16.89
C VAL A 432 -6.55 0.28 18.35
N THR A 433 -5.67 1.20 18.73
CA THR A 433 -5.14 1.31 20.10
C THR A 433 -6.23 1.74 21.10
N ALA A 434 -7.14 2.62 20.70
CA ALA A 434 -8.23 3.09 21.55
C ALA A 434 -9.24 1.98 21.87
N LEU A 435 -9.50 1.09 20.91
CA LEU A 435 -10.41 -0.05 21.06
C LEU A 435 -9.75 -1.28 21.70
N ARG A 436 -8.44 -1.44 21.54
CA ARG A 436 -7.61 -2.48 22.15
C ARG A 436 -6.38 -1.88 22.85
N PRO A 437 -6.57 -1.22 24.00
CA PRO A 437 -5.44 -0.63 24.73
C PRO A 437 -4.44 -1.70 25.16
N PRO A 438 -3.13 -1.39 25.15
CA PRO A 438 -2.08 -2.36 25.44
C PRO A 438 -2.09 -2.81 26.91
N THR A 439 -2.49 -1.93 27.83
CA THR A 439 -2.35 -2.15 29.26
C THR A 439 -3.57 -1.77 30.08
N ARG A 440 -3.70 -2.37 31.26
CA ARG A 440 -4.71 -2.13 32.28
C ARG A 440 -4.06 -2.02 33.66
N PRO A 441 -4.67 -1.30 34.61
CA PRO A 441 -4.24 -1.34 35.99
C PRO A 441 -4.50 -2.74 36.59
N VAL A 442 -3.49 -3.31 37.24
CA VAL A 442 -3.54 -4.59 37.96
C VAL A 442 -3.12 -4.33 39.40
N ARG A 443 -3.94 -4.78 40.35
CA ARG A 443 -3.64 -4.66 41.78
C ARG A 443 -2.68 -5.78 42.19
N THR A 444 -1.61 -5.41 42.86
CA THR A 444 -0.57 -6.28 43.43
C THR A 444 -0.50 -6.04 44.93
N GLY A 445 0.26 -6.88 45.65
CA GLY A 445 0.48 -6.72 47.09
C GLY A 445 1.12 -5.37 47.48
N SER A 446 1.83 -4.72 46.55
CA SER A 446 2.51 -3.43 46.73
C SER A 446 1.77 -2.24 46.13
N GLY A 447 0.53 -2.41 45.63
CA GLY A 447 -0.26 -1.34 45.01
C GLY A 447 -0.67 -1.64 43.58
N TRP A 448 -0.84 -0.61 42.75
CA TRP A 448 -1.26 -0.77 41.35
C TRP A 448 -0.07 -0.79 40.40
N THR A 449 -0.04 -1.75 39.48
CA THR A 449 0.92 -1.84 38.38
C THR A 449 0.21 -1.89 37.02
N SER A 450 0.97 -1.75 35.95
CA SER A 450 0.50 -1.92 34.57
C SER A 450 0.60 -3.39 34.17
N GLY A 451 -0.49 -4.00 33.72
CA GLY A 451 -0.50 -5.35 33.14
C GLY A 451 -1.18 -5.38 31.77
N PRO A 452 -1.01 -6.45 30.98
CA PRO A 452 -1.59 -6.54 29.64
C PRO A 452 -3.12 -6.62 29.67
N VAL A 453 -3.76 -6.09 28.63
CA VAL A 453 -5.17 -6.36 28.34
C VAL A 453 -5.25 -7.64 27.53
N GLU A 454 -6.12 -8.56 27.94
CA GLU A 454 -6.34 -9.80 27.20
C GLU A 454 -6.80 -9.51 25.76
N GLY A 455 -6.21 -10.22 24.79
CA GLY A 455 -6.52 -10.02 23.37
C GLY A 455 -5.97 -8.71 22.78
N SER A 456 -5.05 -8.02 23.46
CA SER A 456 -4.34 -6.85 22.93
C SER A 456 -2.84 -7.12 22.74
N ARG A 457 -2.18 -6.25 21.97
CA ARG A 457 -0.73 -6.28 21.79
C ARG A 457 -0.10 -5.26 22.73
N ALA A 458 0.51 -5.74 23.81
CA ALA A 458 1.06 -4.88 24.86
C ALA A 458 2.42 -4.24 24.49
N ARG A 459 3.18 -4.86 23.59
CA ARG A 459 4.51 -4.44 23.14
C ARG A 459 4.70 -4.69 21.64
N ALA A 460 5.74 -4.11 21.06
CA ALA A 460 6.21 -4.49 19.73
C ALA A 460 6.98 -5.81 19.81
N PHE A 461 6.85 -6.62 18.77
CA PHE A 461 7.61 -7.85 18.57
C PHE A 461 8.40 -7.71 17.27
N ASP A 462 9.56 -8.36 17.18
CA ASP A 462 10.23 -8.49 15.90
C ASP A 462 9.39 -9.39 14.97
N ALA A 463 9.42 -9.10 13.67
CA ALA A 463 8.74 -9.90 12.65
C ALA A 463 9.62 -11.09 12.23
N ALA A 464 9.05 -12.09 11.56
CA ALA A 464 9.85 -13.17 11.00
C ALA A 464 10.58 -12.71 9.73
N PRO A 465 11.80 -13.19 9.45
CA PRO A 465 12.54 -12.86 8.23
C PRO A 465 11.71 -12.93 6.93
N PRO A 466 10.91 -13.97 6.62
CA PRO A 466 10.16 -13.99 5.36
C PRO A 466 9.08 -12.90 5.24
N GLU A 467 8.64 -12.30 6.35
CA GLU A 467 7.51 -11.34 6.38
C GLU A 467 7.93 -9.90 6.08
N VAL A 468 9.21 -9.57 6.30
CA VAL A 468 9.67 -8.18 6.34
C VAL A 468 9.88 -7.56 4.95
N PRO A 469 9.68 -6.24 4.78
CA PRO A 469 10.09 -5.56 3.56
C PRO A 469 11.62 -5.50 3.42
N ASP A 470 12.11 -5.26 2.20
CA ASP A 470 13.56 -5.30 1.89
C ASP A 470 14.39 -4.28 2.66
N GLU A 471 13.80 -3.16 3.10
CA GLU A 471 14.47 -2.18 3.95
C GLU A 471 14.61 -2.65 5.41
N HIS A 472 13.95 -3.73 5.81
CA HIS A 472 14.04 -4.19 7.19
C HIS A 472 15.44 -4.74 7.50
N PRO A 473 15.99 -4.52 8.71
CA PRO A 473 17.27 -5.12 9.10
C PRO A 473 17.31 -6.66 8.94
N LEU A 474 16.23 -7.34 9.33
CA LEU A 474 16.07 -8.80 9.18
C LEU A 474 15.96 -9.27 7.71
N ALA A 475 15.86 -8.36 6.74
CA ALA A 475 15.84 -8.74 5.32
C ALA A 475 17.16 -9.40 4.89
N ALA A 476 18.28 -9.09 5.57
CA ALA A 476 19.59 -9.69 5.36
C ALA A 476 19.69 -11.13 5.88
N GLU A 477 18.73 -11.59 6.68
CA GLU A 477 18.65 -12.96 7.19
C GLU A 477 17.82 -13.88 6.29
N ARG A 478 17.23 -13.34 5.20
CA ARG A 478 16.47 -14.12 4.21
C ARG A 478 17.40 -14.76 3.18
N GLU A 479 17.07 -15.98 2.77
CA GLU A 479 17.55 -16.53 1.49
C GLU A 479 17.01 -15.67 0.33
N ASP A 480 17.75 -15.58 -0.77
CA ASP A 480 17.55 -14.58 -1.85
C ASP A 480 16.14 -14.60 -2.50
N ASP A 481 15.35 -15.66 -2.32
CA ASP A 481 14.00 -15.86 -2.87
C ASP A 481 12.91 -16.17 -1.82
N ALA A 482 13.23 -16.12 -0.52
CA ALA A 482 12.36 -16.61 0.56
C ALA A 482 11.45 -15.52 1.16
N VAL A 483 10.67 -14.83 0.33
CA VAL A 483 9.73 -13.78 0.78
C VAL A 483 8.31 -14.31 0.84
N LEU A 484 7.58 -13.99 1.92
CA LEU A 484 6.13 -14.12 1.97
C LEU A 484 5.50 -13.07 1.03
N VAL A 485 5.19 -13.49 -0.19
CA VAL A 485 4.58 -12.63 -1.20
C VAL A 485 3.07 -12.54 -0.94
N THR A 486 2.64 -11.42 -0.35
CA THR A 486 1.21 -11.13 -0.15
C THR A 486 0.81 -9.88 -0.94
N GLU A 487 0.33 -10.09 -2.15
CA GLU A 487 -0.17 -9.03 -3.02
C GLU A 487 -1.54 -9.42 -3.60
N ALA A 488 -2.35 -8.39 -3.86
CA ALA A 488 -3.66 -8.59 -4.47
C ALA A 488 -3.46 -8.89 -5.96
N TRP A 489 -4.36 -9.67 -6.57
CA TRP A 489 -4.14 -10.17 -7.92
C TRP A 489 -3.96 -9.06 -8.96
N ASP A 490 -3.07 -9.31 -9.92
CA ASP A 490 -3.07 -8.66 -11.23
C ASP A 490 -3.07 -9.76 -12.29
N TRP A 491 -4.27 -10.24 -12.61
CA TRP A 491 -4.46 -11.43 -13.44
C TRP A 491 -5.46 -11.15 -14.56
N HIS A 492 -5.17 -11.67 -15.74
CA HIS A 492 -6.11 -11.74 -16.86
C HIS A 492 -5.76 -12.95 -17.73
N ARG A 493 -6.71 -13.36 -18.57
CA ARG A 493 -6.53 -14.47 -19.51
C ARG A 493 -7.13 -14.16 -20.88
N PRO A 494 -6.77 -14.91 -21.94
CA PRO A 494 -7.49 -14.87 -23.20
C PRO A 494 -8.98 -15.17 -23.03
N LEU A 495 -9.80 -14.57 -23.89
CA LEU A 495 -11.24 -14.82 -23.94
C LEU A 495 -11.53 -16.23 -24.48
N THR A 496 -12.59 -16.83 -23.97
CA THR A 496 -13.18 -18.03 -24.58
C THR A 496 -14.09 -17.63 -25.74
N ALA A 497 -14.38 -18.56 -26.65
CA ALA A 497 -15.29 -18.30 -27.78
C ALA A 497 -16.68 -17.78 -27.36
N ARG A 498 -17.19 -18.21 -26.19
CA ARG A 498 -18.45 -17.71 -25.64
C ARG A 498 -18.34 -16.25 -25.19
N GLU A 499 -17.22 -15.89 -24.57
CA GLU A 499 -16.98 -14.54 -24.07
C GLU A 499 -16.72 -13.55 -25.21
N GLU A 500 -16.03 -13.99 -26.27
CA GLU A 500 -15.83 -13.20 -27.49
C GLU A 500 -17.14 -12.81 -28.18
N ALA A 501 -18.17 -13.64 -28.05
CA ALA A 501 -19.50 -13.38 -28.60
C ALA A 501 -20.36 -12.46 -27.71
N ALA A 502 -19.94 -12.16 -26.48
CA ALA A 502 -20.68 -11.29 -25.59
C ALA A 502 -20.55 -9.83 -26.05
N PRO A 503 -21.61 -9.01 -25.97
CA PRO A 503 -21.53 -7.60 -26.37
C PRO A 503 -20.73 -6.73 -25.40
N PHE A 504 -20.73 -7.07 -24.10
CA PHE A 504 -20.12 -6.24 -23.06
C PHE A 504 -19.21 -7.04 -22.14
N ALA A 505 -18.31 -6.31 -21.47
CA ALA A 505 -17.64 -6.72 -20.26
C ALA A 505 -18.07 -5.82 -19.11
N VAL A 506 -18.27 -6.39 -17.93
CA VAL A 506 -18.80 -5.73 -16.74
C VAL A 506 -17.86 -5.98 -15.56
N GLY A 507 -17.47 -4.90 -14.88
CA GLY A 507 -16.63 -4.93 -13.67
C GLY A 507 -17.46 -4.90 -12.40
N LEU A 508 -17.17 -5.85 -11.50
CA LEU A 508 -17.73 -5.92 -10.15
C LEU A 508 -16.60 -5.77 -9.13
N ASP A 509 -16.71 -4.75 -8.27
CA ASP A 509 -15.71 -4.41 -7.24
C ASP A 509 -16.24 -4.72 -5.84
N VAL A 510 -15.44 -5.42 -5.02
CA VAL A 510 -15.84 -5.77 -3.66
C VAL A 510 -15.67 -4.56 -2.73
N ASN A 511 -16.78 -4.09 -2.16
CA ASN A 511 -16.79 -2.98 -1.22
C ASN A 511 -15.89 -3.29 -0.01
N MET A 512 -14.87 -2.45 0.19
CA MET A 512 -13.97 -2.50 1.35
C MET A 512 -13.45 -3.91 1.67
N ALA A 513 -12.99 -4.64 0.64
CA ALA A 513 -12.62 -6.07 0.75
C ALA A 513 -11.70 -6.38 1.93
N PHE A 514 -10.64 -5.58 2.12
CA PHE A 514 -9.71 -5.79 3.23
C PHE A 514 -10.29 -5.45 4.60
N LEU A 515 -11.21 -4.48 4.70
CA LEU A 515 -11.92 -4.24 5.95
C LEU A 515 -12.82 -5.44 6.28
N ALA A 516 -13.52 -6.00 5.29
CA ALA A 516 -14.36 -7.18 5.48
C ALA A 516 -13.53 -8.40 5.93
N ALA A 517 -12.35 -8.60 5.34
CA ALA A 517 -11.44 -9.68 5.69
C ALA A 517 -10.83 -9.56 7.10
N ALA A 518 -10.71 -8.36 7.65
CA ALA A 518 -10.18 -8.15 9.00
C ALA A 518 -11.16 -8.55 10.13
N GLY A 519 -12.44 -8.74 9.82
CA GLY A 519 -13.47 -9.09 10.81
C GLY A 519 -13.24 -10.47 11.42
N ARG A 520 -13.16 -10.56 12.75
CA ARG A 520 -12.87 -11.80 13.51
C ARG A 520 -11.61 -12.56 13.08
N LEU A 521 -10.75 -11.95 12.27
CA LEU A 521 -9.52 -12.57 11.81
C LEU A 521 -8.63 -12.90 13.00
N ASN A 522 -8.19 -14.16 13.10
CA ASN A 522 -7.28 -14.57 14.15
C ASN A 522 -5.87 -14.08 13.79
N VAL A 523 -5.35 -13.11 14.54
CA VAL A 523 -4.06 -12.48 14.26
C VAL A 523 -3.07 -12.70 15.40
N PRO A 524 -1.75 -12.58 15.15
CA PRO A 524 -0.73 -12.75 16.16
C PRO A 524 -0.86 -11.79 17.35
N LEU A 525 -0.64 -12.29 18.56
CA LEU A 525 -0.49 -11.52 19.80
C LEU A 525 0.86 -11.74 20.49
N SER A 526 1.70 -12.62 19.94
CA SER A 526 3.02 -13.02 20.44
C SER A 526 4.11 -12.81 19.38
N GLU A 527 5.37 -12.97 19.80
CA GLU A 527 6.53 -13.08 18.92
C GLU A 527 6.50 -14.32 18.00
N PRO A 528 7.19 -14.26 16.83
CA PRO A 528 7.45 -15.43 15.98
C PRO A 528 8.25 -16.52 16.70
N VAL A 529 7.84 -17.78 16.53
CA VAL A 529 8.62 -18.97 16.89
C VAL A 529 8.93 -19.75 15.61
N HIS A 530 10.22 -19.98 15.32
CA HIS A 530 10.66 -20.80 14.19
C HIS A 530 10.56 -22.28 14.55
N GLU A 531 9.86 -23.03 13.73
CA GLU A 531 9.67 -24.47 13.88
C GLU A 531 10.00 -25.18 12.57
N LEU A 532 10.69 -26.31 12.68
CA LEU A 532 11.03 -27.19 11.57
C LEU A 532 10.04 -28.35 11.52
N ASP A 533 9.67 -28.74 10.30
CA ASP A 533 8.66 -29.78 10.01
C ASP A 533 7.37 -29.67 10.86
N PRO A 534 6.78 -28.47 11.04
CA PRO A 534 5.63 -28.31 11.91
C PRO A 534 4.38 -28.96 11.30
N VAL A 535 3.54 -29.52 12.15
CA VAL A 535 2.19 -29.96 11.74
C VAL A 535 1.32 -28.73 11.48
N PHE A 536 0.75 -28.64 10.29
CA PHE A 536 -0.10 -27.50 9.94
C PHE A 536 -1.35 -27.43 10.83
N ASP A 537 -1.54 -26.30 11.51
CA ASP A 537 -2.75 -25.96 12.26
C ASP A 537 -3.33 -24.63 11.78
N LYS A 538 -4.52 -24.68 11.18
CA LYS A 538 -5.25 -23.50 10.69
C LYS A 538 -5.62 -22.48 11.78
N LYS A 539 -5.56 -22.85 13.07
CA LYS A 539 -5.83 -21.94 14.19
C LYS A 539 -4.61 -21.15 14.62
N THR A 540 -3.41 -21.59 14.26
CA THR A 540 -2.15 -20.96 14.64
C THR A 540 -1.70 -20.01 13.52
N PRO A 541 -1.82 -18.68 13.68
CA PRO A 541 -1.38 -17.77 12.65
C PRO A 541 0.15 -17.80 12.53
N GLY A 542 0.62 -17.77 11.30
CA GLY A 542 2.03 -17.89 10.97
C GLY A 542 2.30 -17.80 9.48
N SER A 543 3.59 -17.75 9.18
CA SER A 543 4.17 -17.88 7.85
C SER A 543 4.69 -19.30 7.70
N TRP A 544 4.30 -20.01 6.66
CA TRP A 544 4.56 -21.44 6.47
C TRP A 544 5.26 -21.65 5.13
N ARG A 545 6.35 -22.42 5.11
CA ARG A 545 7.01 -22.84 3.87
C ARG A 545 6.44 -24.18 3.43
N ALA A 546 5.79 -24.23 2.28
CA ALA A 546 5.18 -25.43 1.75
C ALA A 546 5.28 -25.46 0.22
N ASP A 547 5.21 -26.64 -0.38
CA ASP A 547 5.13 -26.82 -1.83
C ASP A 547 3.67 -27.06 -2.25
N LEU A 548 3.13 -26.14 -3.05
CA LEU A 548 1.78 -26.21 -3.60
C LEU A 548 1.79 -26.40 -5.13
N SER A 549 2.94 -26.67 -5.74
CA SER A 549 3.09 -26.81 -7.20
C SER A 549 2.32 -28.01 -7.78
N GLY A 550 2.05 -29.03 -6.98
CA GLY A 550 1.25 -30.19 -7.37
C GLY A 550 -0.26 -29.95 -7.40
N LEU A 551 -0.75 -28.81 -6.90
CA LEU A 551 -2.18 -28.50 -6.85
C LEU A 551 -2.68 -27.95 -8.20
N VAL A 552 -3.49 -28.75 -8.90
CA VAL A 552 -4.12 -28.35 -10.16
C VAL A 552 -5.47 -27.69 -9.89
N LEU A 553 -5.64 -26.47 -10.36
CA LEU A 553 -6.88 -25.68 -10.26
C LEU A 553 -7.47 -25.40 -11.65
N ASP A 554 -8.71 -24.91 -11.67
CA ASP A 554 -9.39 -24.49 -12.89
C ASP A 554 -8.62 -23.34 -13.57
N PRO A 555 -8.17 -23.50 -14.84
CA PRO A 555 -7.41 -22.48 -15.55
C PRO A 555 -8.23 -21.23 -15.91
N LEU A 556 -9.57 -21.27 -15.80
CA LEU A 556 -10.43 -20.11 -16.00
C LEU A 556 -10.51 -19.21 -14.77
N LEU A 557 -9.90 -19.61 -13.65
CA LEU A 557 -9.79 -18.84 -12.42
C LEU A 557 -8.33 -18.46 -12.13
N PRO A 558 -8.08 -17.30 -11.51
CA PRO A 558 -6.74 -16.96 -11.04
C PRO A 558 -6.30 -17.93 -9.94
N ASN A 559 -5.07 -18.42 -10.01
CA ASN A 559 -4.52 -19.21 -8.91
C ASN A 559 -4.40 -18.33 -7.65
N PRO A 560 -4.95 -18.74 -6.50
CA PRO A 560 -4.93 -17.93 -5.30
C PRO A 560 -3.57 -17.93 -4.59
N PHE A 561 -2.57 -18.71 -5.02
CA PHE A 561 -1.29 -18.84 -4.32
C PHE A 561 -0.18 -17.96 -4.88
N THR A 562 -0.46 -17.20 -5.94
CA THR A 562 0.48 -16.29 -6.59
C THR A 562 -0.20 -14.95 -6.88
N ALA A 563 0.59 -13.88 -6.97
CA ALA A 563 0.07 -12.54 -7.22
C ALA A 563 -0.41 -12.34 -8.67
N ASP A 564 0.25 -13.01 -9.62
CA ASP A 564 -0.10 -12.97 -11.05
C ASP A 564 -1.15 -14.02 -11.43
N GLY A 565 -1.61 -14.84 -10.48
CA GLY A 565 -2.60 -15.90 -10.71
C GLY A 565 -2.07 -17.12 -11.45
N SER A 566 -0.74 -17.25 -11.65
CA SER A 566 -0.10 -18.44 -12.22
C SER A 566 0.01 -19.61 -11.22
N ALA A 567 0.20 -20.84 -11.70
CA ALA A 567 0.43 -21.97 -10.79
C ALA A 567 1.78 -21.84 -10.06
N PRO A 568 1.86 -22.12 -8.74
CA PRO A 568 3.14 -22.22 -8.05
C PRO A 568 4.08 -23.22 -8.73
N THR A 569 5.37 -22.90 -8.79
CA THR A 569 6.39 -23.71 -9.46
C THR A 569 7.27 -24.53 -8.50
N GLY A 570 7.10 -24.33 -7.19
CA GLY A 570 7.81 -25.07 -6.16
C GLY A 570 7.47 -24.56 -4.74
N PRO A 571 8.33 -24.87 -3.75
CA PRO A 571 8.17 -24.41 -2.38
C PRO A 571 8.18 -22.88 -2.25
N ALA A 572 7.24 -22.33 -1.47
CA ALA A 572 7.17 -20.89 -1.19
C ALA A 572 6.63 -20.63 0.22
N TRP A 573 6.76 -19.37 0.67
CA TRP A 573 6.17 -18.90 1.92
C TRP A 573 4.73 -18.46 1.71
N TYR A 574 3.86 -18.93 2.59
CA TYR A 574 2.43 -18.68 2.54
C TYR A 574 1.90 -18.33 3.93
N SER A 575 0.90 -17.47 4.00
CA SER A 575 0.21 -17.25 5.27
C SER A 575 -0.69 -18.44 5.62
N THR A 576 -1.08 -18.50 6.89
CA THR A 576 -2.05 -19.50 7.37
C THR A 576 -3.37 -19.46 6.59
N ALA A 577 -3.80 -18.28 6.13
CA ALA A 577 -5.03 -18.13 5.36
C ALA A 577 -4.94 -18.86 4.00
N LYS A 578 -3.79 -18.78 3.32
CA LYS A 578 -3.54 -19.49 2.06
C LYS A 578 -3.45 -21.00 2.28
N LEU A 579 -2.64 -21.46 3.23
CA LEU A 579 -2.51 -22.92 3.48
C LEU A 579 -3.83 -23.55 3.90
N ALA A 580 -4.60 -22.89 4.77
CA ALA A 580 -5.92 -23.37 5.14
C ALA A 580 -6.82 -23.51 3.90
N TYR A 581 -6.71 -22.58 2.95
CA TYR A 581 -7.45 -22.64 1.70
C TYR A 581 -6.92 -23.72 0.74
N ALA A 582 -5.61 -23.96 0.70
CA ALA A 582 -5.03 -25.06 -0.07
C ALA A 582 -5.59 -26.42 0.40
N VAL A 583 -5.70 -26.62 1.71
CA VAL A 583 -6.35 -27.82 2.28
C VAL A 583 -7.83 -27.91 1.87
N GLU A 584 -8.58 -26.79 1.87
CA GLU A 584 -9.97 -26.76 1.38
C GLU A 584 -10.07 -27.15 -0.11
N LEU A 585 -9.06 -26.81 -0.92
CA LEU A 585 -8.96 -27.16 -2.33
C LEU A 585 -8.39 -28.58 -2.58
N GLY A 586 -8.12 -29.34 -1.52
CA GLY A 586 -7.67 -30.73 -1.62
C GLY A 586 -6.15 -30.93 -1.66
N ALA A 587 -5.35 -29.90 -1.39
CA ALA A 587 -3.91 -30.05 -1.27
C ALA A 587 -3.51 -30.84 -0.02
N GLU A 588 -2.54 -31.74 -0.18
CA GLU A 588 -1.85 -32.34 0.96
C GLU A 588 -0.73 -31.40 1.43
N VAL A 589 -0.97 -30.67 2.51
CA VAL A 589 -0.04 -29.66 3.02
C VAL A 589 0.92 -30.26 4.04
N ARG A 590 2.21 -30.25 3.72
CA ARG A 590 3.32 -30.67 4.60
C ARG A 590 4.36 -29.54 4.69
N PRO A 591 4.22 -28.60 5.64
CA PRO A 591 5.17 -27.50 5.75
C PRO A 591 6.54 -28.02 6.17
N SER A 592 7.60 -27.56 5.50
CA SER A 592 8.98 -27.89 5.87
C SER A 592 9.48 -27.05 7.05
N GLU A 593 8.96 -25.84 7.18
CA GLU A 593 9.24 -24.92 8.28
C GLU A 593 8.12 -23.89 8.43
N GLY A 594 8.05 -23.26 9.61
CA GLY A 594 7.06 -22.24 9.91
C GLY A 594 7.54 -21.24 10.96
N TRP A 595 7.09 -20.01 10.84
CA TRP A 595 7.21 -18.97 11.84
C TRP A 595 5.85 -18.72 12.49
N LEU A 596 5.60 -19.37 13.63
CA LEU A 596 4.29 -19.54 14.23
C LEU A 596 4.05 -18.57 15.40
N ARG A 597 2.78 -18.33 15.73
CA ARG A 597 2.34 -17.40 16.79
C ARG A 597 1.35 -18.10 17.72
N HIS A 598 1.87 -18.60 18.83
CA HIS A 598 1.12 -19.45 19.77
C HIS A 598 0.09 -18.68 20.60
N GLU A 599 0.28 -17.37 20.77
CA GLU A 599 -0.78 -16.48 21.26
C GLU A 599 -1.38 -15.69 20.11
N SER A 600 -2.70 -15.78 19.95
CA SER A 600 -3.44 -15.15 18.88
C SER A 600 -4.86 -14.78 19.30
N GLY A 601 -5.49 -13.86 18.57
CA GLY A 601 -6.89 -13.52 18.81
C GLY A 601 -7.46 -12.53 17.80
N PRO A 602 -8.77 -12.22 17.90
CA PRO A 602 -9.46 -11.27 17.03
C PRO A 602 -9.16 -9.81 17.44
N TYR A 603 -7.88 -9.41 17.35
CA TYR A 603 -7.40 -8.09 17.75
C TYR A 603 -8.10 -6.96 16.97
N LEU A 604 -8.28 -7.14 15.66
CA LEU A 604 -8.87 -6.12 14.77
C LEU A 604 -10.41 -6.11 14.77
N ASP A 605 -11.08 -7.04 15.44
CA ASP A 605 -12.55 -7.17 15.36
C ASP A 605 -13.33 -5.93 15.83
N PRO A 606 -13.01 -5.27 16.96
CA PRO A 606 -13.68 -4.02 17.33
C PRO A 606 -13.43 -2.89 16.33
N TRP A 607 -12.21 -2.79 15.81
CA TRP A 607 -11.82 -1.80 14.80
C TRP A 607 -12.62 -2.02 13.50
N HIS A 608 -12.72 -3.28 13.06
CA HIS A 608 -13.53 -3.68 11.92
C HIS A 608 -15.00 -3.28 12.12
N LYS A 609 -15.61 -3.67 13.25
CA LYS A 609 -17.01 -3.38 13.57
C LYS A 609 -17.31 -1.88 13.50
N ARG A 610 -16.44 -1.07 14.11
CA ARG A 610 -16.61 0.38 14.14
C ARG A 610 -16.49 1.02 12.77
N LEU A 611 -15.47 0.67 11.98
CA LEU A 611 -15.32 1.21 10.63
C LEU A 611 -16.39 0.72 9.66
N ARG A 612 -16.84 -0.54 9.81
CA ARG A 612 -17.99 -1.05 9.05
C ARG A 612 -19.23 -0.22 9.34
N GLN A 613 -19.52 0.04 10.62
CA GLN A 613 -20.68 0.85 11.01
C GLN A 613 -20.55 2.28 10.47
N ALA A 614 -19.39 2.91 10.65
CA ALA A 614 -19.10 4.24 10.11
C ALA A 614 -19.36 4.33 8.60
N TYR A 615 -18.90 3.33 7.84
CA TYR A 615 -19.13 3.27 6.40
C TYR A 615 -20.63 3.11 6.07
N VAL A 616 -21.34 2.19 6.71
CA VAL A 616 -22.77 1.95 6.44
C VAL A 616 -23.61 3.16 6.80
N ASP A 617 -23.36 3.80 7.95
CA ASP A 617 -24.06 5.03 8.36
C ASP A 617 -23.83 6.17 7.37
N THR A 618 -22.62 6.27 6.83
CA THR A 618 -22.28 7.29 5.83
C THR A 618 -22.97 7.00 4.49
N MET A 619 -23.00 5.74 4.03
CA MET A 619 -23.74 5.36 2.82
C MET A 619 -25.24 5.62 2.96
N ALA A 620 -25.81 5.33 4.14
CA ALA A 620 -27.22 5.62 4.43
C ALA A 620 -27.52 7.12 4.44
N ALA A 621 -26.63 7.94 5.01
CA ALA A 621 -26.74 9.40 4.97
C ALA A 621 -26.67 9.97 3.54
N LEU A 622 -25.96 9.27 2.65
CA LEU A 622 -25.88 9.56 1.21
C LEU A 622 -27.02 8.92 0.40
N GLY A 623 -28.07 8.40 1.04
CA GLY A 623 -29.26 7.87 0.35
C GLY A 623 -29.15 6.41 -0.10
N VAL A 624 -28.10 5.67 0.31
CA VAL A 624 -27.90 4.26 -0.05
C VAL A 624 -27.96 3.37 1.20
N PRO A 625 -29.16 3.10 1.76
CA PRO A 625 -29.29 2.25 2.93
C PRO A 625 -28.87 0.80 2.63
N LEU A 626 -28.49 0.07 3.69
CA LEU A 626 -27.87 -1.25 3.61
C LEU A 626 -28.71 -2.28 2.83
N ASP A 627 -30.03 -2.17 2.91
CA ASP A 627 -31.00 -3.12 2.36
C ASP A 627 -31.53 -2.71 0.97
N LEU A 628 -31.09 -1.56 0.42
CA LEU A 628 -31.62 -1.03 -0.84
C LEU A 628 -31.44 -2.02 -1.99
N ALA A 629 -30.26 -2.64 -2.09
CA ALA A 629 -29.96 -3.62 -3.14
C ALA A 629 -30.81 -4.90 -3.04
N ASP A 630 -31.27 -5.28 -1.84
CA ASP A 630 -32.12 -6.44 -1.65
C ASP A 630 -33.58 -6.15 -2.03
N ARG A 631 -34.04 -4.91 -1.75
CA ARG A 631 -35.41 -4.47 -2.05
C ARG A 631 -35.61 -4.08 -3.51
N ASP A 632 -34.65 -3.34 -4.05
CA ASP A 632 -34.69 -2.80 -5.41
C ASP A 632 -33.26 -2.64 -5.97
N PRO A 633 -32.73 -3.67 -6.66
CA PRO A 633 -31.42 -3.62 -7.28
C PRO A 633 -31.27 -2.46 -8.29
N ALA A 634 -32.33 -2.07 -8.99
CA ALA A 634 -32.27 -1.00 -9.98
C ALA A 634 -32.14 0.37 -9.29
N ALA A 635 -32.95 0.62 -8.26
CA ALA A 635 -32.81 1.82 -7.43
C ALA A 635 -31.45 1.88 -6.74
N PHE A 636 -30.91 0.75 -6.29
CA PHE A 636 -29.56 0.68 -5.75
C PHE A 636 -28.50 1.13 -6.76
N LEU A 637 -28.55 0.62 -8.00
CA LEU A 637 -27.60 1.00 -9.04
C LEU A 637 -27.73 2.48 -9.40
N ALA A 638 -28.96 3.01 -9.50
CA ALA A 638 -29.21 4.42 -9.74
C ALA A 638 -28.65 5.31 -8.62
N ALA A 639 -28.88 4.95 -7.35
CA ALA A 639 -28.38 5.68 -6.20
C ALA A 639 -26.84 5.62 -6.11
N MET A 640 -26.22 4.50 -6.47
CA MET A 640 -24.76 4.37 -6.53
C MET A 640 -24.15 5.20 -7.66
N ALA A 641 -24.83 5.33 -8.81
CA ALA A 641 -24.40 6.16 -9.93
C ALA A 641 -24.49 7.67 -9.57
N ALA A 642 -25.57 8.07 -8.88
CA ALA A 642 -25.78 9.44 -8.42
C ALA A 642 -25.00 9.80 -7.14
N LEU A 643 -24.19 8.88 -6.58
CA LEU A 643 -23.52 9.07 -5.29
C LEU A 643 -22.66 10.34 -5.27
N GLY A 644 -22.04 10.71 -6.40
CA GLY A 644 -21.20 11.91 -6.51
C GLY A 644 -21.94 13.24 -6.31
N GLU A 645 -23.26 13.25 -6.39
CA GLU A 645 -24.12 14.43 -6.24
C GLU A 645 -24.60 14.64 -4.79
N GLY A 646 -24.20 13.76 -3.86
CA GLY A 646 -24.55 13.86 -2.44
C GLY A 646 -23.91 15.05 -1.71
N ASP A 647 -24.27 15.26 -0.44
CA ASP A 647 -23.69 16.31 0.41
C ASP A 647 -22.15 16.23 0.39
N PRO A 648 -21.44 17.28 -0.08
CA PRO A 648 -19.98 17.28 -0.19
C PRO A 648 -19.26 16.94 1.11
N ALA A 649 -19.82 17.35 2.27
CA ALA A 649 -19.25 17.01 3.57
C ALA A 649 -19.36 15.52 3.88
N GLU A 650 -20.51 14.89 3.59
CA GLU A 650 -20.71 13.45 3.77
C GLU A 650 -19.89 12.63 2.77
N LEU A 651 -19.71 13.10 1.53
CA LEU A 651 -18.80 12.48 0.56
C LEU A 651 -17.34 12.53 1.01
N ALA A 652 -16.91 13.64 1.59
CA ALA A 652 -15.60 13.77 2.19
C ALA A 652 -15.42 12.82 3.40
N VAL A 653 -16.44 12.67 4.24
CA VAL A 653 -16.46 11.67 5.33
C VAL A 653 -16.37 10.25 4.77
N LEU A 654 -17.12 9.92 3.72
CA LEU A 654 -17.05 8.60 3.06
C LEU A 654 -15.64 8.32 2.55
N GLY A 655 -15.02 9.31 1.89
CA GLY A 655 -13.63 9.26 1.46
C GLY A 655 -12.68 9.01 2.63
N ALA A 656 -12.80 9.78 3.71
CA ALA A 656 -11.97 9.67 4.90
C ALA A 656 -12.13 8.31 5.62
N VAL A 657 -13.35 7.76 5.73
CA VAL A 657 -13.61 6.42 6.30
C VAL A 657 -12.92 5.34 5.46
N LYS A 658 -13.06 5.38 4.13
CA LYS A 658 -12.39 4.45 3.21
C LYS A 658 -10.87 4.53 3.34
N GLN A 659 -10.31 5.75 3.36
CA GLN A 659 -8.87 5.97 3.52
C GLN A 659 -8.36 5.58 4.91
N THR A 660 -9.19 5.71 5.95
CA THR A 660 -8.86 5.22 7.30
C THR A 660 -8.68 3.71 7.31
N ALA A 661 -9.61 2.97 6.72
CA ALA A 661 -9.51 1.51 6.62
C ALA A 661 -8.26 1.08 5.84
N LYS A 662 -8.12 1.58 4.60
CA LYS A 662 -6.99 1.28 3.70
C LYS A 662 -5.65 1.68 4.30
N GLY A 663 -5.57 2.90 4.82
CA GLY A 663 -4.36 3.47 5.41
C GLY A 663 -3.90 2.75 6.67
N THR A 664 -4.81 2.31 7.53
CA THR A 664 -4.46 1.52 8.74
C THR A 664 -3.79 0.20 8.36
N ILE A 665 -4.37 -0.54 7.42
CA ILE A 665 -3.82 -1.82 6.97
C ILE A 665 -2.44 -1.61 6.34
N GLY A 666 -2.27 -0.56 5.54
CA GLY A 666 -0.95 -0.18 4.99
C GLY A 666 0.09 0.14 6.07
N LYS A 667 -0.34 0.67 7.22
CA LYS A 667 0.55 1.04 8.33
C LYS A 667 1.10 -0.15 9.13
N PHE A 668 0.47 -1.32 9.06
CA PHE A 668 0.98 -2.55 9.69
C PHE A 668 2.31 -3.01 9.09
N ARG A 669 2.58 -2.67 7.82
CA ARG A 669 3.87 -2.86 7.14
C ARG A 669 4.46 -1.52 6.67
N GLU A 670 4.42 -0.51 7.54
CA GLU A 670 4.97 0.81 7.20
C GLU A 670 6.48 0.74 6.95
N ARG A 671 6.89 1.08 5.73
CA ARG A 671 8.29 1.25 5.28
C ARG A 671 8.90 2.55 5.84
N PRO A 672 10.23 2.66 5.94
CA PRO A 672 10.89 3.89 6.35
C PRO A 672 10.52 5.07 5.42
N ARG A 673 10.48 6.29 5.97
CA ARG A 673 10.18 7.52 5.23
C ARG A 673 11.30 8.54 5.39
N GLY A 674 11.63 9.24 4.30
CA GLY A 674 12.57 10.36 4.29
C GLY A 674 14.00 10.01 3.87
N LEU A 675 14.75 11.02 3.41
CA LEU A 675 16.09 10.89 2.81
C LEU A 675 17.20 10.51 3.82
N GLY A 676 16.91 10.49 5.12
CA GLY A 676 17.89 10.19 6.17
C GLY A 676 17.97 8.70 6.57
N TYR A 677 17.07 7.86 6.04
CA TYR A 677 17.10 6.43 6.28
C TYR A 677 18.27 5.77 5.54
N ARG A 678 18.96 4.84 6.20
CA ARG A 678 20.01 4.01 5.58
C ARG A 678 19.55 2.55 5.55
N PRO A 679 19.70 1.84 4.43
CA PRO A 679 19.37 0.42 4.33
C PRO A 679 19.91 -0.40 5.51
N GLY A 680 19.08 -1.29 6.07
CA GLY A 680 19.42 -2.14 7.22
C GLY A 680 19.31 -1.47 8.59
N GLN A 681 18.94 -0.18 8.69
CA GLN A 681 18.66 0.46 9.99
C GLN A 681 17.21 0.24 10.45
N ARG A 682 16.97 0.28 11.77
CA ARG A 682 15.62 0.34 12.33
C ARG A 682 15.02 1.74 12.11
N TRP A 683 13.70 1.81 11.94
CA TRP A 683 12.94 3.07 11.89
C TRP A 683 11.80 3.08 12.90
N ALA A 684 11.30 4.27 13.22
CA ALA A 684 10.36 4.49 14.33
C ALA A 684 9.04 3.70 14.25
N ALA A 685 8.66 3.17 13.09
CA ALA A 685 7.45 2.38 12.97
C ALA A 685 7.59 1.00 13.64
N LEU A 686 8.81 0.44 13.66
CA LEU A 686 9.12 -0.88 14.18
C LEU A 686 8.92 -0.98 15.70
N ASP A 687 8.95 0.14 16.40
CA ASP A 687 8.77 0.18 17.85
C ASP A 687 7.28 0.26 18.26
N ARG A 688 6.36 0.25 17.29
CA ARG A 688 4.92 0.32 17.56
C ARG A 688 4.34 -1.09 17.73
N PRO A 689 3.55 -1.37 18.78
CA PRO A 689 2.86 -2.66 18.93
C PRO A 689 1.96 -3.06 17.76
N THR A 690 1.49 -2.08 16.98
CA THR A 690 0.64 -2.29 15.81
C THR A 690 1.40 -2.57 14.53
N TRP A 691 2.72 -2.38 14.48
CA TRP A 691 3.51 -2.76 13.31
C TRP A 691 3.72 -4.27 13.32
N ASP A 692 3.18 -4.95 12.31
CA ASP A 692 3.26 -6.40 12.14
C ASP A 692 2.94 -6.74 10.67
N PRO A 693 3.94 -7.09 9.85
CA PRO A 693 3.73 -7.41 8.46
C PRO A 693 2.86 -8.65 8.25
N LEU A 694 2.88 -9.64 9.15
CA LEU A 694 2.04 -10.83 9.08
C LEU A 694 0.55 -10.48 9.27
N VAL A 695 0.23 -9.52 10.15
CA VAL A 695 -1.16 -9.02 10.28
C VAL A 695 -1.67 -8.47 8.96
N ARG A 696 -0.86 -7.70 8.23
CA ARG A 696 -1.22 -7.19 6.89
C ARG A 696 -1.39 -8.33 5.89
N ALA A 697 -0.44 -9.27 5.86
CA ALA A 697 -0.47 -10.44 4.99
C ALA A 697 -1.76 -11.25 5.17
N LEU A 698 -2.10 -11.60 6.42
CA LEU A 698 -3.31 -12.36 6.75
C LEU A 698 -4.60 -11.65 6.28
N VAL A 699 -4.68 -10.32 6.41
CA VAL A 699 -5.85 -9.55 5.94
C VAL A 699 -5.98 -9.62 4.41
N ILE A 700 -4.87 -9.40 3.68
CA ILE A 700 -4.86 -9.42 2.21
C ILE A 700 -5.18 -10.83 1.71
N ASP A 701 -4.49 -11.84 2.23
CA ASP A 701 -4.67 -13.22 1.81
C ASP A 701 -6.08 -13.74 2.11
N THR A 702 -6.65 -13.37 3.24
CA THR A 702 -8.05 -13.68 3.56
C THR A 702 -9.00 -13.02 2.57
N ALA A 703 -8.73 -11.78 2.14
CA ALA A 703 -9.54 -11.12 1.11
C ALA A 703 -9.43 -11.83 -0.25
N THR A 704 -8.22 -12.21 -0.68
CA THR A 704 -7.99 -12.98 -1.91
C THR A 704 -8.68 -14.33 -1.87
N VAL A 705 -8.55 -15.09 -0.78
CA VAL A 705 -9.22 -16.39 -0.59
C VAL A 705 -10.74 -16.23 -0.64
N ASN A 706 -11.27 -15.20 0.02
CA ASN A 706 -12.70 -14.93 -0.02
C ASN A 706 -13.20 -14.56 -1.41
N LEU A 707 -12.44 -13.78 -2.19
CA LEU A 707 -12.78 -13.48 -3.57
C LEU A 707 -12.70 -14.73 -4.45
N HIS A 708 -11.63 -15.52 -4.36
CA HIS A 708 -11.49 -16.78 -5.09
C HIS A 708 -12.71 -17.70 -4.86
N ARG A 709 -13.11 -17.89 -3.60
CA ARG A 709 -14.26 -18.72 -3.24
C ARG A 709 -15.56 -18.21 -3.86
N LYS A 710 -15.74 -16.89 -3.94
CA LYS A 710 -16.92 -16.28 -4.60
C LYS A 710 -16.88 -16.47 -6.11
N LEU A 711 -15.72 -16.27 -6.75
CA LEU A 711 -15.53 -16.45 -8.19
C LEU A 711 -15.76 -17.91 -8.59
N ALA A 712 -15.17 -18.86 -7.86
CA ALA A 712 -15.37 -20.30 -8.09
C ALA A 712 -16.84 -20.70 -7.95
N ARG A 713 -17.53 -20.19 -6.92
CA ARG A 713 -18.97 -20.44 -6.72
C ARG A 713 -19.81 -19.84 -7.85
N LEU A 714 -19.53 -18.60 -8.28
CA LEU A 714 -20.25 -17.95 -9.37
C LEU A 714 -20.05 -18.71 -10.69
N HIS A 715 -18.81 -19.12 -10.97
CA HIS A 715 -18.49 -19.91 -12.15
C HIS A 715 -19.22 -21.25 -12.14
N ALA A 716 -19.22 -21.97 -11.01
CA ALA A 716 -19.95 -23.23 -10.87
C ALA A 716 -21.48 -23.05 -10.99
N GLU A 717 -22.03 -21.93 -10.51
CA GLU A 717 -23.47 -21.65 -10.54
C GLU A 717 -23.97 -21.20 -11.92
N LEU A 718 -23.22 -20.34 -12.61
CA LEU A 718 -23.68 -19.63 -13.83
C LEU A 718 -22.88 -19.97 -15.10
N GLY A 719 -21.74 -20.65 -14.97
CA GLY A 719 -20.80 -20.82 -16.07
C GLY A 719 -20.14 -19.51 -16.51
N THR A 720 -20.06 -18.52 -15.61
CA THR A 720 -19.52 -17.17 -15.87
C THR A 720 -18.18 -16.99 -15.14
N PRO A 721 -17.07 -17.47 -15.72
CA PRO A 721 -15.74 -17.21 -15.16
C PRO A 721 -15.35 -15.74 -15.31
N PRO A 722 -14.47 -15.19 -14.46
CA PRO A 722 -13.84 -13.91 -14.71
C PRO A 722 -12.90 -14.00 -15.91
N LEU A 723 -12.78 -12.91 -16.66
CA LEU A 723 -11.75 -12.75 -17.71
C LEU A 723 -10.53 -11.96 -17.19
N ALA A 724 -10.73 -11.14 -16.15
CA ALA A 724 -9.67 -10.40 -15.49
C ALA A 724 -10.01 -10.09 -14.03
N VAL A 725 -8.99 -9.97 -13.19
CA VAL A 725 -9.08 -9.57 -11.80
C VAL A 725 -7.93 -8.62 -11.47
N LEU A 726 -8.26 -7.50 -10.83
CA LEU A 726 -7.28 -6.58 -10.24
C LEU A 726 -7.69 -6.30 -8.80
N SER A 727 -6.90 -6.80 -7.86
CA SER A 727 -7.16 -6.72 -6.43
C SER A 727 -8.53 -7.30 -6.05
N ASP A 728 -9.53 -6.44 -5.90
CA ASP A 728 -10.90 -6.70 -5.46
C ASP A 728 -11.94 -6.47 -6.56
N CYS A 729 -11.50 -6.08 -7.76
CA CYS A 729 -12.33 -5.90 -8.94
C CYS A 729 -12.18 -7.11 -9.88
N ALA A 730 -13.30 -7.74 -10.25
CA ALA A 730 -13.36 -8.82 -11.23
C ALA A 730 -14.22 -8.41 -12.44
N VAL A 731 -13.74 -8.72 -13.64
CA VAL A 731 -14.40 -8.41 -14.91
C VAL A 731 -14.94 -9.68 -15.54
N PHE A 732 -16.17 -9.61 -16.06
CA PHE A 732 -16.90 -10.72 -16.66
C PHE A 732 -17.45 -10.31 -18.02
N ALA A 733 -17.51 -11.24 -18.97
CA ALA A 733 -18.28 -11.05 -20.19
C ALA A 733 -19.79 -11.14 -19.88
N ALA A 734 -20.60 -10.28 -20.48
CA ALA A 734 -22.01 -10.15 -20.16
C ALA A 734 -22.88 -9.81 -21.39
N PRO A 735 -24.15 -10.25 -21.42
CA PRO A 735 -25.10 -9.92 -22.48
C PRO A 735 -25.57 -8.44 -22.44
N GLY A 736 -25.32 -7.74 -21.34
CA GLY A 736 -25.68 -6.34 -21.13
C GLY A 736 -24.64 -5.62 -20.28
N PRO A 737 -24.72 -4.27 -20.18
CA PRO A 737 -23.69 -3.44 -19.56
C PRO A 737 -23.81 -3.33 -18.03
N SER A 738 -24.74 -4.03 -17.38
CA SER A 738 -25.04 -3.82 -15.96
C SER A 738 -24.64 -5.00 -15.06
N ALA A 739 -24.44 -4.74 -13.76
CA ALA A 739 -24.12 -5.80 -12.80
C ALA A 739 -25.14 -6.97 -12.79
N PRO A 740 -26.46 -6.74 -12.89
CA PRO A 740 -27.44 -7.82 -13.05
C PRO A 740 -27.19 -8.73 -14.25
N ASP A 741 -26.59 -8.24 -15.34
CA ASP A 741 -26.32 -9.05 -16.54
C ASP A 741 -25.23 -10.12 -16.30
N VAL A 742 -24.40 -9.94 -15.27
CA VAL A 742 -23.42 -10.94 -14.79
C VAL A 742 -24.05 -11.88 -13.75
N LEU A 743 -24.88 -11.32 -12.85
CA LEU A 743 -25.33 -12.01 -11.64
C LEU A 743 -26.64 -12.77 -11.82
N ARG A 744 -27.38 -12.57 -12.92
CA ARG A 744 -28.71 -13.15 -13.11
C ARG A 744 -28.65 -14.66 -13.30
N ARG A 745 -29.43 -15.36 -12.50
CA ARG A 745 -29.66 -16.80 -12.59
C ARG A 745 -30.78 -17.10 -13.60
N PRO A 746 -30.88 -18.35 -14.09
CA PRO A 746 -31.96 -18.75 -14.99
C PRO A 746 -33.38 -18.58 -14.41
N ASP A 747 -33.53 -18.60 -13.08
CA ASP A 747 -34.81 -18.40 -12.39
C ASP A 747 -35.23 -16.92 -12.27
N GLY A 748 -34.44 -15.99 -12.83
CA GLY A 748 -34.67 -14.56 -12.78
C GLY A 748 -34.13 -13.87 -11.51
N GLY A 749 -33.71 -14.63 -10.49
CA GLY A 749 -33.06 -14.09 -9.30
C GLY A 749 -31.59 -13.70 -9.54
N LEU A 750 -30.99 -12.97 -8.61
CA LEU A 750 -29.55 -12.67 -8.63
C LEU A 750 -28.77 -13.69 -7.80
N SER A 751 -27.60 -14.12 -8.30
CA SER A 751 -26.69 -14.97 -7.56
C SER A 751 -26.22 -14.27 -6.29
N THR A 752 -26.07 -15.06 -5.22
CA THR A 752 -25.52 -14.61 -3.93
C THR A 752 -24.03 -14.90 -3.79
N ALA A 753 -23.38 -15.47 -4.82
CA ALA A 753 -21.94 -15.71 -4.82
C ALA A 753 -21.17 -14.37 -4.77
N LEU A 754 -21.52 -13.44 -5.65
CA LEU A 754 -21.13 -12.03 -5.59
C LEU A 754 -22.37 -11.18 -5.29
N ARG A 755 -22.74 -11.10 -4.01
CA ARG A 755 -23.94 -10.37 -3.58
C ARG A 755 -23.79 -8.86 -3.82
N LEU A 756 -24.72 -8.27 -4.55
CA LEU A 756 -24.81 -6.82 -4.80
C LEU A 756 -25.18 -6.07 -3.50
N GLY A 757 -24.60 -4.90 -3.28
CA GLY A 757 -24.99 -3.98 -2.20
C GLY A 757 -23.80 -3.29 -1.52
N VAL A 758 -24.09 -2.38 -0.59
CA VAL A 758 -23.03 -1.56 0.03
C VAL A 758 -22.20 -2.28 1.09
N SER A 759 -22.72 -3.32 1.74
CA SER A 759 -22.02 -3.92 2.90
C SER A 759 -20.58 -4.31 2.58
N PRO A 760 -19.59 -4.10 3.48
CA PRO A 760 -18.24 -4.60 3.25
C PRO A 760 -18.23 -6.09 2.90
N GLY A 761 -17.60 -6.44 1.78
CA GLY A 761 -17.58 -7.78 1.21
C GLY A 761 -18.67 -8.07 0.17
N HIS A 762 -19.69 -7.22 0.02
CA HIS A 762 -20.60 -7.24 -1.14
C HIS A 762 -19.94 -6.54 -2.33
N VAL A 763 -20.50 -6.73 -3.53
CA VAL A 763 -20.02 -6.07 -4.75
C VAL A 763 -20.84 -4.84 -5.09
N LYS A 764 -20.19 -3.89 -5.78
CA LYS A 764 -20.81 -2.80 -6.52
C LYS A 764 -20.45 -2.91 -8.00
N PHE A 765 -21.27 -2.27 -8.83
CA PHE A 765 -20.95 -2.05 -10.22
C PHE A 765 -19.81 -1.02 -10.33
N GLU A 766 -18.69 -1.41 -10.93
CA GLU A 766 -17.53 -0.52 -11.12
C GLU A 766 -17.54 0.13 -12.51
N GLY A 767 -18.09 -0.55 -13.51
CA GLY A 767 -18.22 -0.04 -14.88
C GLY A 767 -18.44 -1.15 -15.89
N SER A 768 -18.59 -0.77 -17.15
CA SER A 768 -18.75 -1.69 -18.28
C SER A 768 -18.12 -1.12 -19.54
N ARG A 769 -17.70 -2.01 -20.46
CA ARG A 769 -17.17 -1.65 -21.77
C ARG A 769 -17.64 -2.65 -22.84
N PRO A 770 -17.69 -2.27 -24.13
CA PRO A 770 -17.85 -3.22 -25.23
C PRO A 770 -16.74 -4.29 -25.21
N ILE A 771 -17.06 -5.54 -25.55
CA ILE A 771 -16.04 -6.61 -25.57
C ILE A 771 -14.91 -6.34 -26.57
N ALA A 772 -15.19 -5.59 -27.64
CA ALA A 772 -14.22 -5.25 -28.67
C ALA A 772 -13.05 -4.46 -28.07
N GLU A 773 -13.33 -3.48 -27.22
CA GLU A 773 -12.29 -2.71 -26.51
C GLU A 773 -11.51 -3.58 -25.52
N ILE A 774 -12.16 -4.57 -24.89
CA ILE A 774 -11.49 -5.52 -24.01
C ILE A 774 -10.49 -6.38 -24.79
N ARG A 775 -10.82 -6.76 -26.03
CA ARG A 775 -9.90 -7.52 -26.88
C ARG A 775 -8.66 -6.71 -27.23
N GLU A 776 -8.80 -5.41 -27.47
CA GLU A 776 -7.67 -4.50 -27.72
C GLU A 776 -6.77 -4.42 -26.48
N LEU A 777 -7.36 -4.20 -25.29
CA LEU A 777 -6.60 -4.17 -24.03
C LEU A 777 -5.84 -5.48 -23.79
N LEU A 778 -6.49 -6.62 -24.01
CA LEU A 778 -5.84 -7.94 -23.87
C LEU A 778 -4.73 -8.16 -24.89
N ALA A 779 -4.90 -7.70 -26.14
CA ALA A 779 -3.86 -7.78 -27.17
C ALA A 779 -2.62 -6.95 -26.80
N ASP A 780 -2.82 -5.82 -26.12
CA ASP A 780 -1.75 -4.96 -25.60
C ASP A 780 -1.13 -5.49 -24.28
N GLY A 781 -1.63 -6.61 -23.75
CA GLY A 781 -1.21 -7.16 -22.46
C GLY A 781 -1.65 -6.31 -21.26
N ALA A 782 -2.62 -5.41 -21.43
CA ALA A 782 -3.17 -4.60 -20.37
C ALA A 782 -4.30 -5.35 -19.65
N ASN A 783 -4.27 -5.36 -18.32
CA ASN A 783 -5.36 -5.95 -17.51
C ASN A 783 -6.66 -5.12 -17.68
N PRO A 784 -7.74 -5.68 -18.24
CA PRO A 784 -9.02 -4.99 -18.43
C PRO A 784 -9.62 -4.36 -17.17
N ALA A 785 -9.38 -4.96 -16.00
CA ALA A 785 -9.91 -4.46 -14.73
C ALA A 785 -9.36 -3.07 -14.36
N ARG A 786 -8.19 -2.67 -14.89
CA ARG A 786 -7.62 -1.32 -14.73
C ARG A 786 -8.42 -0.24 -15.46
N HIS A 787 -9.15 -0.61 -16.52
CA HIS A 787 -9.79 0.32 -17.45
C HIS A 787 -11.32 0.20 -17.46
N ILE A 788 -11.91 -0.70 -16.66
CA ILE A 788 -13.35 -0.99 -16.74
C ILE A 788 -14.26 0.19 -16.35
N LYS A 789 -13.76 1.10 -15.50
CA LYS A 789 -14.49 2.27 -15.01
C LYS A 789 -14.65 3.39 -16.04
N THR A 790 -13.67 3.56 -16.91
CA THR A 790 -13.55 4.70 -17.85
C THR A 790 -14.42 4.55 -19.10
N GLY A 791 -15.55 3.85 -19.04
CA GLY A 791 -16.32 3.38 -20.21
C GLY A 791 -17.81 3.75 -20.25
N GLY A 792 -18.28 4.64 -19.37
CA GLY A 792 -19.58 5.31 -19.59
C GLY A 792 -19.46 6.35 -20.69
N LEU A 793 -20.57 6.68 -21.38
CA LEU A 793 -20.65 7.84 -22.28
C LEU A 793 -19.88 9.02 -21.67
N VAL A 794 -18.83 9.43 -22.37
CA VAL A 794 -17.94 10.53 -22.01
C VAL A 794 -18.79 11.72 -21.61
N SER A 795 -18.75 12.11 -20.33
CA SER A 795 -19.06 13.50 -19.97
C SER A 795 -18.01 14.33 -20.69
N ALA A 796 -18.45 15.14 -21.64
CA ALA A 796 -17.59 15.98 -22.47
C ALA A 796 -17.01 17.16 -21.65
N ASP A 797 -16.20 16.85 -20.64
CA ASP A 797 -15.33 17.78 -19.91
C ASP A 797 -14.30 16.96 -19.10
N GLU A 798 -13.41 16.26 -19.81
CA GLU A 798 -12.03 15.97 -19.36
C GLU A 798 -11.07 16.23 -20.52
#